data_AF-X1JJ75-F1
#
_entry.id   AF-X1JJ75-F1
#
_cell.length_a   1.000
_cell.length_b   1.000
_cell.length_c   1.000
_cell.angle_alpha   90.00
_cell.angle_beta   90.00
_cell.angle_gamma   90.00
#
_symmetry.space_group_name_H-M   'P 1'
#
loop_
_entity.id
_entity.type
_entity.pdbx_description
1 polymer ?
#
loop_
_entity_poly.entity_id
_entity_poly.type
_entity_poly.pdbx_seq_one_letter_code
_entity_poly.pdbx_strand_id
1 'polypeptide(L)'
;MSDTLDLKCDNKTFAGEFIVIESGTATLHLKSFTELKEQIIIYAVPDLTPLVDIFYPGYNINLPNDMEINIGIRGSDDYGLSKGKFYYKFKEENTKNLALKKGVIEDTIYFKWDLSDLGMLPGDEISYFAEITDNAGNINKSKTYYIYFPTMEEIYEEISKKENLVQKDLKDLQIEHSDELKEIERIHQKLMKERELVWADQEKLREAITKEKEILNKIDEWQTELERTIEKLNQGIILDQESIERLQEISKILQEIAPDELKEALENLQLALDKTPRDLQMALDKLKQSQKDLAKALERTLEILKRYQQEEKLKELAQMAKDLALKADEIEKLAEQDKDLNIDKDIAELNKGIDELFQGLGELAESEGLEQEIKEALEQIAQQASNISEYSSASLKDKNKGLNRMAADLERLYESFVKGRAANLRKSLIEIMNQLIDISKAEENLYKQNQKIDIEQQDQIISATKVVAESLYAQQIKSLYVTPHMSKNLAKAIRHMNKAKQKNISSKNAQEAMRSINLVCLEILRNMEKVGEGSSSTGMDKFLDGLSKISKGQMSLAQSLTGFFPIPVSGLSSEQKAQLQRLANKQRALREALESLRGEAGANKYQELLDNITSEMEKMEQALYQYKLDRELIERQKKIISRLLDAQKSIRKEDYEKRRKSKPGKDFLTRERPKTLPEDLGEDQLRELIQKALRESYPEEYELYIREYFKSLLEER
;
A
#
# COMPACT_ATOMS: atom_id res chain seq x y z
N MET A 1 64.42 11.85 -26.35
CA MET A 1 65.14 10.72 -25.70
C MET A 1 65.88 10.00 -26.80
N SER A 2 67.00 9.33 -26.55
CA SER A 2 67.65 8.56 -27.62
C SER A 2 66.76 7.37 -27.97
N ASP A 3 66.31 7.26 -29.22
CA ASP A 3 65.50 6.15 -29.75
C ASP A 3 66.34 4.86 -29.94
N THR A 4 67.42 4.75 -29.17
CA THR A 4 68.41 3.68 -29.22
C THR A 4 68.77 3.32 -27.79
N LEU A 5 68.55 2.05 -27.44
CA LEU A 5 68.86 1.48 -26.14
C LEU A 5 70.09 0.58 -26.28
N ASP A 6 71.14 0.86 -25.51
CA ASP A 6 72.28 -0.03 -25.44
C ASP A 6 71.92 -1.28 -24.61
N LEU A 7 72.08 -2.46 -25.22
CA LEU A 7 71.85 -3.73 -24.54
C LEU A 7 73.00 -4.05 -23.58
N LYS A 8 72.67 -4.48 -22.37
CA LYS A 8 73.67 -4.96 -21.41
C LYS A 8 74.04 -6.40 -21.76
N CYS A 9 75.34 -6.66 -21.85
CA CYS A 9 75.86 -8.01 -22.08
C CYS A 9 76.19 -8.66 -20.73
N ASP A 10 75.54 -9.79 -20.43
CA ASP A 10 75.93 -10.69 -19.34
C ASP A 10 76.32 -12.04 -19.95
N ASN A 11 77.62 -12.36 -19.88
CA ASN A 11 78.25 -13.54 -20.47
C ASN A 11 77.94 -13.76 -21.97
N LYS A 12 76.87 -14.51 -22.29
CA LYS A 12 76.47 -14.90 -23.66
C LYS A 12 75.11 -14.31 -24.08
N THR A 13 74.51 -13.47 -23.26
CA THR A 13 73.17 -12.91 -23.50
C THR A 13 73.20 -11.40 -23.48
N PHE A 14 72.52 -10.78 -24.45
CA PHE A 14 72.28 -9.34 -24.48
C PHE A 14 70.84 -9.08 -24.03
N ALA A 15 70.64 -8.18 -23.08
CA ALA A 15 69.31 -7.85 -22.56
C ALA A 15 69.12 -6.33 -22.45
N GLY A 16 67.90 -5.87 -22.70
CA GLY A 16 67.47 -4.49 -22.56
C GLY A 16 65.95 -4.43 -22.51
N GLU A 17 65.43 -3.40 -21.84
CA GLU A 17 63.99 -3.17 -21.69
C GLU A 17 63.69 -1.74 -22.15
N PHE A 18 62.61 -1.58 -22.91
CA PHE A 18 62.07 -0.27 -23.30
C PHE A 18 60.54 -0.35 -23.32
N ILE A 19 59.90 0.81 -23.14
CA ILE A 19 58.44 0.92 -23.13
C ILE A 19 57.97 1.19 -24.55
N VAL A 20 57.01 0.39 -25.00
CA VAL A 20 56.36 0.56 -26.30
C VAL A 20 55.18 1.52 -26.12
N ILE A 21 55.19 2.65 -26.83
CA ILE A 21 54.13 3.67 -26.75
C ILE A 21 53.30 3.69 -28.04
N GLU A 22 53.92 3.39 -29.18
CA GLU A 22 53.28 3.30 -30.49
C GLU A 22 53.79 2.08 -31.26
N SER A 23 52.96 1.56 -32.16
CA SER A 23 53.35 0.48 -33.06
C SER A 23 54.44 0.96 -34.00
N GLY A 24 55.44 0.12 -34.25
CA GLY A 24 56.58 0.50 -35.07
C GLY A 24 57.51 -0.67 -35.33
N THR A 25 58.73 -0.34 -35.74
CA THR A 25 59.78 -1.34 -35.95
C THR A 25 61.00 -0.94 -35.14
N ALA A 26 61.45 -1.85 -34.27
CA ALA A 26 62.79 -1.74 -33.69
C ALA A 26 63.77 -2.48 -34.60
N THR A 27 65.01 -2.03 -34.61
CA THR A 27 66.09 -2.77 -35.28
C THR A 27 67.08 -3.21 -34.22
N LEU A 28 67.19 -4.53 -34.02
CA LEU A 28 68.28 -5.10 -33.25
C LEU A 28 69.55 -4.96 -34.07
N HIS A 29 70.45 -4.09 -33.62
CA HIS A 29 71.71 -3.81 -34.31
C HIS A 29 72.89 -4.32 -33.48
N LEU A 30 73.51 -5.40 -33.95
CA LEU A 30 74.72 -5.97 -33.34
C LEU A 30 75.91 -5.71 -34.27
N LYS A 31 76.95 -5.06 -33.73
CA LYS A 31 78.15 -4.68 -34.48
C LYS A 31 79.40 -5.30 -33.87
N SER A 32 80.08 -6.14 -34.65
CA SER A 32 81.40 -6.71 -34.35
C SER A 32 82.31 -6.57 -35.59
N PHE A 33 83.03 -7.62 -35.99
CA PHE A 33 83.73 -7.66 -37.29
C PHE A 33 82.77 -7.69 -38.49
N THR A 34 81.51 -8.08 -38.27
CA THR A 34 80.38 -7.98 -39.19
C THR A 34 79.22 -7.23 -38.52
N GLU A 35 78.26 -6.75 -39.31
CA GLU A 35 77.08 -6.02 -38.84
C GLU A 35 75.83 -6.88 -39.08
N LEU A 36 75.04 -7.10 -38.02
CA LEU A 36 73.74 -7.76 -38.09
C LEU A 36 72.66 -6.74 -37.71
N LYS A 37 71.68 -6.58 -38.60
CA LYS A 37 70.47 -5.78 -38.36
C LYS A 37 69.27 -6.69 -38.55
N GLU A 38 68.54 -6.94 -37.48
CA GLU A 38 67.31 -7.71 -37.51
C GLU A 38 66.15 -6.78 -37.13
N GLN A 39 65.13 -6.74 -37.98
CA GLN A 39 63.94 -5.93 -37.72
C GLN A 39 62.99 -6.72 -36.84
N ILE A 40 62.59 -6.08 -35.74
CA ILE A 40 61.58 -6.57 -34.82
C ILE A 40 60.36 -5.67 -35.01
N ILE A 41 59.25 -6.25 -35.46
CA ILE A 41 58.00 -5.52 -35.55
C ILE A 41 57.39 -5.50 -34.15
N ILE A 42 57.03 -4.31 -33.70
CA ILE A 42 56.50 -4.09 -32.36
C ILE A 42 55.12 -3.48 -32.51
N TYR A 43 54.15 -4.08 -31.85
CA TYR A 43 52.78 -3.62 -31.85
C TYR A 43 52.42 -3.08 -30.48
N ALA A 44 52.01 -1.81 -30.42
CA ALA A 44 51.44 -1.21 -29.23
C ALA A 44 49.93 -1.49 -29.23
N VAL A 45 49.48 -2.35 -28.33
CA VAL A 45 48.05 -2.58 -28.13
C VAL A 45 47.57 -1.66 -27.00
N PRO A 46 46.64 -0.72 -27.28
CA PRO A 46 46.09 0.13 -26.24
C PRO A 46 45.24 -0.71 -25.27
N ASP A 47 45.50 -0.53 -23.98
CA ASP A 47 44.72 -1.12 -22.90
C ASP A 47 43.33 -0.48 -22.85
N LEU A 48 42.28 -1.30 -22.84
CA LEU A 48 40.90 -0.81 -22.86
C LEU A 48 40.41 -0.64 -21.42
N THR A 49 39.65 0.43 -21.17
CA THR A 49 39.00 0.58 -19.86
C THR A 49 37.98 -0.53 -19.63
N PRO A 50 37.80 -1.00 -18.39
CA PRO A 50 36.86 -2.07 -18.08
C PRO A 50 35.44 -1.69 -18.48
N LEU A 51 34.60 -2.64 -18.90
CA LEU A 51 33.16 -2.45 -19.06
C LEU A 51 32.47 -2.76 -17.73
N VAL A 52 31.50 -1.92 -17.35
CA VAL A 52 30.65 -2.16 -16.19
C VAL A 52 29.20 -1.83 -16.52
N ASP A 53 28.31 -2.77 -16.19
CA ASP A 53 26.88 -2.64 -16.43
C ASP A 53 26.08 -3.11 -15.21
N ILE A 54 25.06 -2.33 -14.85
CA ILE A 54 24.07 -2.75 -13.85
C ILE A 54 22.88 -3.31 -14.62
N PHE A 55 22.96 -4.59 -14.97
CA PHE A 55 21.90 -5.25 -15.75
C PHE A 55 20.65 -5.55 -14.93
N TYR A 56 20.70 -5.43 -13.60
CA TYR A 56 19.53 -5.57 -12.73
C TYR A 56 19.55 -4.55 -11.57
N PRO A 57 18.51 -3.71 -11.41
CA PRO A 57 17.31 -3.63 -12.25
C PRO A 57 17.60 -3.08 -13.66
N GLY A 58 18.62 -2.22 -13.83
CA GLY A 58 19.01 -1.69 -15.14
C GLY A 58 18.12 -0.58 -15.70
N TYR A 59 17.26 -0.01 -14.85
CA TYR A 59 16.42 1.15 -15.14
C TYR A 59 16.07 1.86 -13.81
N ASN A 60 15.50 3.06 -13.91
CA ASN A 60 15.03 3.79 -12.74
C ASN A 60 13.78 3.12 -12.18
N ILE A 61 13.70 2.95 -10.86
CA ILE A 61 12.61 2.24 -10.20
C ILE A 61 12.01 3.06 -9.08
N ASN A 62 10.74 2.79 -8.77
CA ASN A 62 10.16 3.23 -7.51
C ASN A 62 10.64 2.30 -6.39
N LEU A 63 10.86 2.88 -5.21
CA LEU A 63 11.28 2.14 -4.03
C LEU A 63 10.25 1.04 -3.72
N PRO A 64 10.65 -0.24 -3.68
CA PRO A 64 9.75 -1.32 -3.30
C PRO A 64 9.23 -1.15 -1.86
N ASN A 65 8.02 -1.64 -1.58
CA ASN A 65 7.38 -1.48 -0.26
C ASN A 65 8.17 -2.10 0.91
N ASP A 66 9.00 -3.11 0.63
CA ASP A 66 9.90 -3.74 1.60
C ASP A 66 11.27 -3.05 1.71
N MET A 67 11.50 -1.96 0.96
CA MET A 67 12.74 -1.18 0.92
C MET A 67 13.98 -2.00 0.57
N GLU A 68 13.79 -3.14 -0.09
CA GLU A 68 14.84 -4.09 -0.42
C GLU A 68 14.97 -4.23 -1.94
N ILE A 69 16.19 -4.01 -2.45
CA ILE A 69 16.47 -4.05 -3.89
C ILE A 69 17.59 -5.04 -4.15
N ASN A 70 17.37 -5.98 -5.07
CA ASN A 70 18.46 -6.80 -5.56
C ASN A 70 19.21 -6.03 -6.63
N ILE A 71 20.53 -5.98 -6.54
CA ILE A 71 21.42 -5.31 -7.50
C ILE A 71 22.29 -6.37 -8.17
N GLY A 72 22.28 -6.38 -9.50
CA GLY A 72 23.11 -7.23 -10.36
C GLY A 72 24.06 -6.38 -11.18
N ILE A 73 25.36 -6.58 -11.00
CA ILE A 73 26.43 -5.83 -11.68
C ILE A 73 27.30 -6.81 -12.44
N ARG A 74 27.58 -6.50 -13.70
CA ARG A 74 28.50 -7.26 -14.55
C ARG A 74 29.70 -6.37 -14.88
N GLY A 75 30.90 -6.90 -14.68
CA GLY A 75 32.15 -6.25 -15.07
C GLY A 75 32.92 -7.14 -16.03
N SER A 76 33.51 -6.57 -17.07
CA SER A 76 34.37 -7.29 -18.00
C SER A 76 35.52 -6.46 -18.55
N ASP A 77 36.67 -7.09 -18.73
CA ASP A 77 37.93 -6.44 -19.10
C ASP A 77 38.80 -7.41 -19.91
N ASP A 78 39.74 -6.90 -20.72
CA ASP A 78 40.62 -7.73 -21.55
C ASP A 78 41.86 -8.28 -20.80
N TYR A 79 42.32 -7.61 -19.74
CA TYR A 79 43.49 -8.06 -18.95
C TYR A 79 43.14 -8.46 -17.51
N GLY A 80 41.97 -8.06 -17.01
CA GLY A 80 41.33 -8.59 -15.83
C GLY A 80 41.01 -7.57 -14.74
N LEU A 81 40.01 -7.90 -13.94
CA LEU A 81 39.44 -7.00 -12.93
C LEU A 81 40.26 -6.95 -11.63
N SER A 82 40.31 -5.78 -11.00
CA SER A 82 41.04 -5.55 -9.74
C SER A 82 40.16 -5.14 -8.56
N LYS A 83 39.36 -4.08 -8.73
CA LYS A 83 38.53 -3.49 -7.66
C LYS A 83 37.18 -3.03 -8.20
N GLY A 84 36.16 -3.09 -7.34
CA GLY A 84 34.82 -2.64 -7.67
C GLY A 84 34.22 -1.88 -6.50
N LYS A 85 33.52 -0.80 -6.79
CA LYS A 85 32.81 0.02 -5.80
C LYS A 85 31.41 0.33 -6.32
N PHE A 86 30.45 0.29 -5.41
CA PHE A 86 29.09 0.73 -5.63
C PHE A 86 28.90 2.07 -4.92
N TYR A 87 28.57 3.10 -5.69
CA TYR A 87 28.34 4.44 -5.21
C TYR A 87 26.84 4.67 -5.14
N TYR A 88 26.39 5.27 -4.03
CA TYR A 88 25.02 5.75 -3.91
C TYR A 88 25.00 7.08 -3.18
N LYS A 89 24.10 7.95 -3.60
CA LYS A 89 23.97 9.30 -3.04
C LYS A 89 22.57 9.48 -2.47
N PHE A 90 22.53 9.69 -1.17
CA PHE A 90 21.34 10.12 -0.44
C PHE A 90 21.75 11.17 0.58
N LYS A 91 21.54 12.46 0.25
CA LYS A 91 22.03 13.66 0.97
C LYS A 91 23.57 13.77 1.00
N GLU A 92 24.27 12.71 1.37
CA GLU A 92 25.72 12.53 1.31
C GLU A 92 26.07 11.36 0.38
N GLU A 93 27.27 11.40 -0.20
CA GLU A 93 27.76 10.35 -1.08
C GLU A 93 28.39 9.22 -0.28
N ASN A 94 27.89 8.01 -0.47
CA ASN A 94 28.30 6.81 0.24
C ASN A 94 28.83 5.77 -0.75
N THR A 95 29.68 4.87 -0.24
CA THR A 95 30.31 3.83 -1.05
C THR A 95 30.26 2.48 -0.37
N LYS A 96 30.06 1.43 -1.16
CA LYS A 96 30.09 0.03 -0.74
C LYS A 96 31.08 -0.72 -1.62
N ASN A 97 32.01 -1.44 -0.99
CA ASN A 97 32.96 -2.27 -1.74
C ASN A 97 32.26 -3.49 -2.35
N LEU A 98 32.54 -3.75 -3.62
CA LEU A 98 32.06 -4.92 -4.34
C LEU A 98 33.05 -6.07 -4.21
N ALA A 99 32.54 -7.28 -3.94
CA ALA A 99 33.36 -8.48 -3.82
C ALA A 99 33.68 -9.07 -5.20
N LEU A 100 34.54 -8.40 -5.97
CA LEU A 100 35.06 -8.90 -7.25
C LEU A 100 36.15 -9.96 -7.05
N LYS A 101 36.16 -10.98 -7.90
CA LYS A 101 37.32 -11.88 -8.05
C LYS A 101 38.43 -11.13 -8.77
N LYS A 102 39.66 -11.19 -8.25
CA LYS A 102 40.81 -10.51 -8.84
C LYS A 102 41.39 -11.30 -10.00
N GLY A 103 41.74 -10.62 -11.09
CA GLY A 103 42.40 -11.19 -12.27
C GLY A 103 41.49 -12.03 -13.16
N VAL A 104 40.16 -11.97 -12.97
CA VAL A 104 39.21 -12.58 -13.90
C VAL A 104 38.86 -11.58 -15.01
N ILE A 105 38.63 -12.11 -16.21
CA ILE A 105 38.23 -11.35 -17.41
C ILE A 105 36.78 -10.86 -17.29
N GLU A 106 35.93 -11.60 -16.56
CA GLU A 106 34.53 -11.24 -16.33
C GLU A 106 34.09 -11.72 -14.95
N ASP A 107 33.30 -10.90 -14.26
CA ASP A 107 32.64 -11.29 -13.02
C ASP A 107 31.23 -10.71 -12.94
N THR A 108 30.36 -11.40 -12.23
CA THR A 108 28.98 -10.97 -11.99
C THR A 108 28.70 -10.98 -10.50
N ILE A 109 28.26 -9.84 -9.98
CA ILE A 109 28.00 -9.63 -8.57
C ILE A 109 26.51 -9.46 -8.35
N TYR A 110 25.97 -10.19 -7.38
CA TYR A 110 24.63 -9.99 -6.88
C TYR A 110 24.68 -9.65 -5.40
N PHE A 111 23.98 -8.60 -5.00
CA PHE A 111 23.73 -8.36 -3.59
C PHE A 111 22.36 -7.74 -3.35
N LYS A 112 21.84 -7.96 -2.16
CA LYS A 112 20.63 -7.32 -1.67
C LYS A 112 20.99 -6.01 -0.98
N TRP A 113 20.30 -4.95 -1.33
CA TRP A 113 20.47 -3.62 -0.77
C TRP A 113 19.22 -3.24 0.03
N ASP A 114 19.40 -3.16 1.35
CA ASP A 114 18.38 -2.67 2.29
C ASP A 114 18.52 -1.15 2.42
N LEU A 115 17.42 -0.44 2.15
CA LEU A 115 17.33 1.02 2.18
C LEU A 115 16.59 1.53 3.43
N SER A 116 16.12 0.64 4.31
CA SER A 116 15.35 0.98 5.51
C SER A 116 16.10 1.94 6.44
N ASP A 117 17.41 1.77 6.59
CA ASP A 117 18.23 2.54 7.52
C ASP A 117 18.55 3.97 7.03
N LEU A 118 18.24 4.30 5.77
CA LEU A 118 18.54 5.60 5.19
C LEU A 118 17.57 6.70 5.65
N GLY A 119 16.41 6.34 6.23
CA GLY A 119 15.44 7.31 6.71
C GLY A 119 14.90 8.21 5.59
N MET A 120 14.66 7.62 4.42
CA MET A 120 14.07 8.29 3.27
C MET A 120 12.63 8.72 3.56
N LEU A 121 12.22 9.86 3.01
CA LEU A 121 10.84 10.37 3.05
C LEU A 121 10.18 10.25 1.65
N PRO A 122 8.83 10.21 1.56
CA PRO A 122 8.12 10.34 0.30
C PRO A 122 8.60 11.53 -0.54
N GLY A 123 8.90 11.29 -1.82
CA GLY A 123 9.48 12.27 -2.74
C GLY A 123 11.02 12.38 -2.70
N ASP A 124 11.71 11.68 -1.78
CA ASP A 124 13.17 11.59 -1.82
C ASP A 124 13.64 10.70 -2.98
N GLU A 125 14.80 11.00 -3.55
CA GLU A 125 15.47 10.19 -4.57
C GLU A 125 16.85 9.72 -4.13
N ILE A 126 17.27 8.56 -4.65
CA ILE A 126 18.62 8.02 -4.52
C ILE A 126 19.18 7.79 -5.91
N SER A 127 20.35 8.36 -6.18
CA SER A 127 21.12 7.98 -7.37
C SER A 127 22.19 6.96 -7.01
N TYR A 128 22.45 6.00 -7.90
CA TYR A 128 23.48 4.98 -7.72
C TYR A 128 24.15 4.58 -9.04
N PHE A 129 25.42 4.20 -8.95
CA PHE A 129 26.20 3.67 -10.07
C PHE A 129 27.31 2.74 -9.55
N ALA A 130 27.86 1.91 -10.43
CA ALA A 130 28.99 1.04 -10.14
C ALA A 130 30.26 1.56 -10.83
N GLU A 131 31.40 1.36 -10.19
CA GLU A 131 32.72 1.69 -10.70
C GLU A 131 33.59 0.45 -10.60
N ILE A 132 34.31 0.13 -11.67
CA ILE A 132 35.24 -0.98 -11.73
C ILE A 132 36.61 -0.48 -12.17
N THR A 133 37.65 -1.04 -11.56
CA THR A 133 39.06 -0.79 -11.87
C THR A 133 39.70 -2.09 -12.36
N ASP A 134 40.42 -2.00 -13.48
CA ASP A 134 41.23 -3.11 -14.01
C ASP A 134 42.54 -3.29 -13.24
N ASN A 135 43.38 -4.21 -13.71
CA ASN A 135 44.71 -4.49 -13.16
C ASN A 135 45.76 -3.40 -13.44
N ALA A 136 45.62 -2.62 -14.52
CA ALA A 136 46.50 -1.52 -14.91
C ALA A 136 46.19 -0.21 -14.16
N GLY A 137 45.02 -0.11 -13.55
CA GLY A 137 44.51 1.07 -12.83
C GLY A 137 43.52 1.92 -13.64
N ASN A 138 43.08 1.52 -14.83
CA ASN A 138 42.04 2.25 -15.54
C ASN A 138 40.67 1.99 -14.89
N ILE A 139 39.82 3.02 -14.91
CA ILE A 139 38.55 3.06 -14.19
C ILE A 139 37.44 3.36 -15.18
N ASN A 140 36.33 2.61 -15.08
CA ASN A 140 35.10 2.95 -15.78
C ASN A 140 33.89 2.88 -14.85
N LYS A 141 32.83 3.60 -15.20
CA LYS A 141 31.59 3.75 -14.44
C LYS A 141 30.40 3.27 -15.26
N SER A 142 29.40 2.73 -14.57
CA SER A 142 28.14 2.35 -15.18
C SER A 142 27.28 3.58 -15.43
N LYS A 143 26.19 3.39 -16.18
CA LYS A 143 25.08 4.35 -16.19
C LYS A 143 24.59 4.60 -14.75
N THR A 144 24.19 5.83 -14.48
CA THR A 144 23.60 6.22 -13.20
C THR A 144 22.11 5.96 -13.24
N TYR A 145 21.62 5.26 -12.21
CA TYR A 145 20.21 4.94 -12.04
C TYR A 145 19.63 5.63 -10.82
N TYR A 146 18.32 5.81 -10.83
CA TYR A 146 17.59 6.51 -9.78
C TYR A 146 16.55 5.59 -9.13
N ILE A 147 16.43 5.66 -7.82
CA ILE A 147 15.35 5.08 -7.02
C ILE A 147 14.53 6.24 -6.48
N TYR A 148 13.25 6.27 -6.81
CA TYR A 148 12.32 7.29 -6.35
C TYR A 148 11.50 6.72 -5.20
N PHE A 149 11.46 7.43 -4.06
CA PHE A 149 10.47 7.14 -3.03
C PHE A 149 9.14 7.71 -3.50
N PRO A 150 8.11 6.86 -3.72
CA PRO A 150 6.80 7.33 -4.17
C PRO A 150 6.26 8.47 -3.30
N THR A 151 5.64 9.45 -3.92
CA THR A 151 4.97 10.51 -3.15
C THR A 151 3.78 9.91 -2.38
N MET A 152 3.32 10.61 -1.34
CA MET A 152 2.12 10.17 -0.61
C MET A 152 0.92 10.02 -1.54
N GLU A 153 0.76 10.95 -2.49
CA GLU A 153 -0.31 10.93 -3.48
C GLU A 153 -0.24 9.67 -4.38
N GLU A 154 0.94 9.33 -4.89
CA GLU A 154 1.13 8.11 -5.69
C GLU A 154 0.83 6.83 -4.90
N ILE A 155 1.21 6.80 -3.61
CA ILE A 155 0.89 5.67 -2.71
C ILE A 155 -0.63 5.55 -2.54
N TYR A 156 -1.32 6.67 -2.29
CA TYR A 156 -2.78 6.66 -2.18
C TYR A 156 -3.46 6.25 -3.47
N GLU A 157 -2.97 6.71 -4.61
CA GLU A 157 -3.52 6.37 -5.92
C GLU A 157 -3.37 4.87 -6.22
N GLU A 158 -2.21 4.26 -5.88
CA GLU A 158 -2.02 2.82 -5.99
C GLU A 158 -2.96 2.01 -5.09
N ILE A 159 -3.18 2.48 -3.84
CA ILE A 159 -4.11 1.83 -2.91
C ILE A 159 -5.54 1.92 -3.45
N SER A 160 -5.97 3.12 -3.85
CA SER A 160 -7.31 3.36 -4.41
C SER A 160 -7.55 2.53 -5.68
N LYS A 161 -6.56 2.42 -6.57
CA LYS A 161 -6.62 1.54 -7.75
C LYS A 161 -6.84 0.08 -7.36
N LYS A 162 -6.12 -0.42 -6.35
CA LYS A 162 -6.29 -1.81 -5.86
C LYS A 162 -7.66 -2.02 -5.24
N GLU A 163 -8.14 -1.08 -4.44
CA GLU A 163 -9.47 -1.15 -3.82
C GLU A 163 -10.58 -1.19 -4.89
N ASN A 164 -10.48 -0.34 -5.91
CA ASN A 164 -11.42 -0.31 -7.04
C ASN A 164 -11.42 -1.62 -7.83
N LEU A 165 -10.24 -2.23 -8.03
CA LEU A 165 -10.12 -3.55 -8.67
C LEU A 165 -10.80 -4.64 -7.82
N VAL A 166 -10.51 -4.69 -6.53
CA VAL A 166 -11.14 -5.66 -5.60
C VAL A 166 -12.67 -5.51 -5.60
N GLN A 167 -13.18 -4.28 -5.58
CA GLN A 167 -14.62 -4.03 -5.61
C GLN A 167 -15.26 -4.47 -6.93
N LYS A 168 -14.61 -4.20 -8.06
CA LYS A 168 -15.09 -4.64 -9.38
C LYS A 168 -15.13 -6.17 -9.43
N ASP A 169 -14.05 -6.83 -9.03
CA ASP A 169 -13.98 -8.28 -9.07
C ASP A 169 -14.98 -8.91 -8.10
N LEU A 170 -15.22 -8.31 -6.91
CA LEU A 170 -16.28 -8.75 -5.99
C LEU A 170 -17.68 -8.67 -6.63
N LYS A 171 -17.94 -7.64 -7.42
CA LYS A 171 -19.21 -7.48 -8.15
C LYS A 171 -19.37 -8.56 -9.21
N ASP A 172 -18.31 -8.82 -9.97
CA ASP A 172 -18.30 -9.88 -10.98
C ASP A 172 -18.49 -11.26 -10.32
N LEU A 173 -17.80 -11.53 -9.20
CA LEU A 173 -17.99 -12.74 -8.40
C LEU A 173 -19.41 -12.89 -7.88
N GLN A 174 -20.04 -11.80 -7.42
CA GLN A 174 -21.42 -11.84 -6.94
C GLN A 174 -22.40 -12.26 -8.06
N ILE A 175 -22.16 -11.79 -9.30
CA ILE A 175 -22.95 -12.15 -10.47
C ILE A 175 -22.74 -13.62 -10.83
N GLU A 176 -21.47 -14.06 -10.94
CA GLU A 176 -21.10 -15.46 -11.21
C GLU A 176 -21.75 -16.40 -10.19
N HIS A 177 -21.59 -16.11 -8.90
CA HIS A 177 -22.17 -16.88 -7.80
C HIS A 177 -23.71 -16.93 -7.85
N SER A 178 -24.36 -15.81 -8.18
CA SER A 178 -25.82 -15.76 -8.33
C SER A 178 -26.33 -16.69 -9.43
N ASP A 179 -25.60 -16.80 -10.54
CA ASP A 179 -25.99 -17.66 -11.65
C ASP A 179 -25.77 -19.14 -11.31
N GLU A 180 -24.69 -19.48 -10.63
CA GLU A 180 -24.47 -20.85 -10.13
C GLU A 180 -25.51 -21.26 -9.06
N LEU A 181 -25.89 -20.34 -8.17
CA LEU A 181 -26.97 -20.57 -7.20
C LEU A 181 -28.29 -20.93 -7.92
N LYS A 182 -28.65 -20.24 -9.01
CA LYS A 182 -29.86 -20.54 -9.78
C LYS A 182 -29.80 -21.94 -10.42
N GLU A 183 -28.64 -22.33 -10.94
CA GLU A 183 -28.48 -23.65 -11.57
C GLU A 183 -28.56 -24.77 -10.53
N ILE A 184 -27.93 -24.60 -9.37
CA ILE A 184 -28.06 -25.52 -8.24
C ILE A 184 -29.52 -25.60 -7.77
N GLU A 185 -30.24 -24.48 -7.68
CA GLU A 185 -31.67 -24.49 -7.32
C GLU A 185 -32.53 -25.23 -8.35
N ARG A 186 -32.24 -25.06 -9.65
CA ARG A 186 -32.93 -25.76 -10.75
C ARG A 186 -32.71 -27.28 -10.63
N ILE A 187 -31.47 -27.71 -10.44
CA ILE A 187 -31.11 -29.13 -10.29
C ILE A 187 -31.74 -29.72 -9.03
N HIS A 188 -31.70 -29.00 -7.90
CA HIS A 188 -32.34 -29.42 -6.65
C HIS A 188 -33.86 -29.61 -6.81
N GLN A 189 -34.55 -28.68 -7.48
CA GLN A 189 -35.99 -28.82 -7.75
C GLN A 189 -36.30 -30.01 -8.66
N LYS A 190 -35.45 -30.28 -9.64
CA LYS A 190 -35.58 -31.44 -10.54
C LYS A 190 -35.43 -32.74 -9.78
N LEU A 191 -34.38 -32.87 -8.95
CA LEU A 191 -34.15 -34.02 -8.09
C LEU A 191 -35.34 -34.26 -7.13
N MET A 192 -35.93 -33.20 -6.58
CA MET A 192 -37.12 -33.29 -5.72
C MET A 192 -38.37 -33.85 -6.43
N LYS A 193 -38.53 -33.55 -7.72
CA LYS A 193 -39.68 -33.99 -8.53
C LYS A 193 -39.47 -35.40 -9.09
N GLU A 194 -38.32 -35.63 -9.69
CA GLU A 194 -38.03 -36.81 -10.51
C GLU A 194 -37.32 -37.92 -9.73
N ARG A 195 -36.74 -37.61 -8.55
CA ARG A 195 -35.98 -38.52 -7.66
C ARG A 195 -34.75 -39.19 -8.28
N GLU A 196 -34.38 -38.80 -9.50
CA GLU A 196 -33.19 -39.22 -10.23
C GLU A 196 -32.57 -38.01 -10.96
N LEU A 197 -31.27 -38.09 -11.25
CA LEU A 197 -30.56 -37.11 -12.07
C LEU A 197 -30.02 -37.76 -13.32
N VAL A 198 -30.16 -37.07 -14.46
CA VAL A 198 -29.55 -37.49 -15.71
C VAL A 198 -28.07 -37.10 -15.69
N TRP A 199 -27.22 -37.85 -16.39
CA TRP A 199 -25.78 -37.58 -16.50
C TRP A 199 -25.46 -36.11 -16.85
N ALA A 200 -26.24 -35.49 -17.74
CA ALA A 200 -26.08 -34.09 -18.09
C ALA A 200 -26.27 -33.12 -16.90
N ASP A 201 -27.18 -33.42 -15.96
CA ASP A 201 -27.35 -32.60 -14.75
C ASP A 201 -26.24 -32.86 -13.73
N GLN A 202 -25.69 -34.07 -13.66
CA GLN A 202 -24.52 -34.37 -12.82
C GLN A 202 -23.28 -33.62 -13.32
N GLU A 203 -23.07 -33.54 -14.63
CA GLU A 203 -21.93 -32.81 -15.20
C GLU A 203 -22.04 -31.31 -14.94
N LYS A 204 -23.23 -30.72 -15.12
CA LYS A 204 -23.47 -29.31 -14.75
C LYS A 204 -23.25 -29.04 -13.27
N LEU A 205 -23.61 -29.98 -12.40
CA LEU A 205 -23.36 -29.84 -10.97
C LEU A 205 -21.86 -29.91 -10.66
N ARG A 206 -21.08 -30.74 -11.38
CA ARG A 206 -19.61 -30.76 -11.27
C ARG A 206 -18.98 -29.46 -11.76
N GLU A 207 -19.51 -28.89 -12.84
CA GLU A 207 -19.10 -27.56 -13.35
C GLU A 207 -19.36 -26.47 -12.30
N ALA A 208 -20.57 -26.41 -11.76
CA ALA A 208 -20.96 -25.45 -10.71
C ALA A 208 -20.06 -25.58 -9.46
N ILE A 209 -19.78 -26.81 -9.01
CA ILE A 209 -18.84 -27.06 -7.89
C ILE A 209 -17.44 -26.53 -8.21
N THR A 210 -16.98 -26.68 -9.46
CA THR A 210 -15.65 -26.23 -9.87
C THR A 210 -15.56 -24.72 -9.85
N LYS A 211 -16.56 -24.03 -10.42
CA LYS A 211 -16.65 -22.57 -10.37
C LYS A 211 -16.73 -22.04 -8.94
N GLU A 212 -17.54 -22.66 -8.07
CA GLU A 212 -17.61 -22.28 -6.66
C GLU A 212 -16.27 -22.44 -5.92
N LYS A 213 -15.46 -23.45 -6.28
CA LYS A 213 -14.09 -23.57 -5.76
C LYS A 213 -13.17 -22.46 -6.29
N GLU A 214 -13.32 -22.04 -7.54
CA GLU A 214 -12.56 -20.91 -8.10
C GLU A 214 -12.92 -19.59 -7.40
N ILE A 215 -14.21 -19.36 -7.11
CA ILE A 215 -14.68 -18.21 -6.33
C ILE A 215 -14.02 -18.21 -4.94
N LEU A 216 -14.02 -19.35 -4.24
CA LEU A 216 -13.37 -19.48 -2.93
C LEU A 216 -11.85 -19.23 -2.99
N ASN A 217 -11.18 -19.71 -4.04
CA ASN A 217 -9.74 -19.48 -4.22
C ASN A 217 -9.44 -17.99 -4.45
N LYS A 218 -10.24 -17.29 -5.27
CA LYS A 218 -10.10 -15.84 -5.48
C LYS A 218 -10.27 -15.05 -4.18
N ILE A 219 -11.24 -15.43 -3.34
CA ILE A 219 -11.43 -14.81 -2.01
C ILE A 219 -10.19 -15.04 -1.12
N ASP A 220 -9.66 -16.27 -1.07
CA ASP A 220 -8.44 -16.59 -0.30
C ASP A 220 -7.20 -15.83 -0.83
N GLU A 221 -7.11 -15.62 -2.15
CA GLU A 221 -6.06 -14.83 -2.80
C GLU A 221 -6.12 -13.36 -2.39
N TRP A 222 -7.30 -12.73 -2.42
CA TRP A 222 -7.48 -11.35 -1.97
C TRP A 222 -7.15 -11.18 -0.49
N GLN A 223 -7.62 -12.08 0.37
CA GLN A 223 -7.25 -12.04 1.79
C GLN A 223 -5.72 -12.08 1.96
N THR A 224 -5.04 -12.96 1.21
CA THR A 224 -3.58 -13.10 1.29
C THR A 224 -2.84 -11.88 0.72
N GLU A 225 -3.33 -11.30 -0.36
CA GLU A 225 -2.75 -10.10 -0.97
C GLU A 225 -2.93 -8.86 -0.09
N LEU A 226 -4.11 -8.71 0.51
CA LEU A 226 -4.40 -7.63 1.44
C LEU A 226 -3.60 -7.78 2.75
N GLU A 227 -3.52 -8.99 3.33
CA GLU A 227 -2.65 -9.28 4.48
C GLU A 227 -1.18 -8.98 4.16
N ARG A 228 -0.68 -9.39 2.99
CA ARG A 228 0.70 -9.07 2.55
C ARG A 228 0.90 -7.58 2.36
N THR A 229 -0.10 -6.87 1.85
CA THR A 229 -0.05 -5.42 1.69
C THR A 229 0.06 -4.78 3.06
N ILE A 230 -0.85 -5.08 4.00
CA ILE A 230 -0.79 -4.61 5.39
C ILE A 230 0.55 -4.94 6.06
N GLU A 231 1.08 -6.16 5.90
CA GLU A 231 2.38 -6.54 6.44
C GLU A 231 3.53 -5.70 5.87
N LYS A 232 3.56 -5.50 4.54
CA LYS A 232 4.57 -4.66 3.87
C LYS A 232 4.45 -3.21 4.31
N LEU A 233 3.23 -2.69 4.39
CA LEU A 233 2.95 -1.34 4.85
C LEU A 233 3.39 -1.15 6.33
N ASN A 234 3.17 -2.14 7.19
CA ASN A 234 3.65 -2.13 8.58
C ASN A 234 5.18 -2.28 8.71
N GLN A 235 5.87 -2.77 7.67
CA GLN A 235 7.33 -2.94 7.65
C GLN A 235 8.04 -1.66 7.17
N GLY A 236 7.48 -0.98 6.17
CA GLY A 236 7.92 0.33 5.70
C GLY A 236 7.78 1.43 6.76
N ILE A 237 8.71 2.39 6.76
CA ILE A 237 8.86 3.39 7.85
C ILE A 237 7.80 4.50 7.80
N ILE A 238 7.07 4.68 6.69
CA ILE A 238 6.20 5.84 6.51
C ILE A 238 4.95 5.44 5.76
N LEU A 239 3.85 5.22 6.48
CA LEU A 239 2.52 5.20 5.87
C LEU A 239 1.49 5.81 6.81
N ASP A 240 0.52 6.46 6.17
CA ASP A 240 -0.67 7.02 6.76
C ASP A 240 -1.40 5.96 7.60
N GLN A 241 -1.47 6.22 8.90
CA GLN A 241 -2.19 5.42 9.89
C GLN A 241 -3.58 5.05 9.38
N GLU A 242 -4.23 6.01 8.71
CA GLU A 242 -5.56 5.87 8.17
C GLU A 242 -5.60 4.79 7.08
N SER A 243 -4.69 4.79 6.08
CA SER A 243 -4.57 3.73 5.06
C SER A 243 -4.46 2.32 5.63
N ILE A 244 -3.70 2.16 6.71
CA ILE A 244 -3.52 0.85 7.37
C ILE A 244 -4.80 0.42 8.08
N GLU A 245 -5.48 1.35 8.76
CA GLU A 245 -6.78 1.10 9.38
C GLU A 245 -7.82 0.71 8.32
N ARG A 246 -7.85 1.36 7.15
CA ARG A 246 -8.77 0.98 6.04
C ARG A 246 -8.54 -0.45 5.60
N LEU A 247 -7.29 -0.81 5.29
CA LEU A 247 -6.96 -2.15 4.83
C LEU A 247 -7.25 -3.21 5.90
N GLN A 248 -7.09 -2.89 7.18
CA GLN A 248 -7.47 -3.78 8.28
C GLN A 248 -8.99 -4.00 8.36
N GLU A 249 -9.78 -2.94 8.19
CA GLU A 249 -11.25 -3.05 8.15
C GLU A 249 -11.69 -3.90 6.95
N ILE A 250 -11.15 -3.64 5.76
CA ILE A 250 -11.40 -4.44 4.56
C ILE A 250 -10.99 -5.92 4.79
N SER A 251 -9.84 -6.15 5.42
CA SER A 251 -9.37 -7.50 5.75
C SER A 251 -10.36 -8.24 6.64
N LYS A 252 -10.87 -7.56 7.67
CA LYS A 252 -11.86 -8.12 8.59
C LYS A 252 -13.17 -8.45 7.86
N ILE A 253 -13.59 -7.60 6.93
CA ILE A 253 -14.77 -7.85 6.09
C ILE A 253 -14.55 -9.10 5.24
N LEU A 254 -13.42 -9.19 4.53
CA LEU A 254 -13.08 -10.32 3.65
C LEU A 254 -12.96 -11.64 4.42
N GLN A 255 -12.43 -11.62 5.66
CA GLN A 255 -12.35 -12.80 6.54
C GLN A 255 -13.72 -13.37 6.90
N GLU A 256 -14.79 -12.57 6.84
CA GLU A 256 -16.15 -13.00 7.14
C GLU A 256 -16.88 -13.60 5.90
N ILE A 257 -16.29 -13.55 4.69
CA ILE A 257 -16.96 -13.92 3.42
C ILE A 257 -17.00 -15.42 3.13
N ALA A 258 -15.94 -16.16 3.45
CA ALA A 258 -15.80 -17.58 3.09
C ALA A 258 -15.87 -18.47 4.33
N PRO A 259 -17.06 -18.93 4.76
CA PRO A 259 -17.15 -19.81 5.91
C PRO A 259 -16.59 -21.19 5.53
N ASP A 260 -15.80 -21.78 6.42
CA ASP A 260 -15.37 -23.19 6.33
C ASP A 260 -16.57 -24.14 6.04
N GLU A 261 -17.77 -23.74 6.48
CA GLU A 261 -19.05 -24.42 6.23
C GLU A 261 -19.34 -24.64 4.73
N LEU A 262 -18.97 -23.71 3.84
CA LEU A 262 -19.18 -23.84 2.39
C LEU A 262 -18.16 -24.80 1.76
N LYS A 263 -16.88 -24.73 2.17
CA LYS A 263 -15.84 -25.68 1.74
C LYS A 263 -16.27 -27.12 2.09
N GLU A 264 -16.72 -27.33 3.33
CA GLU A 264 -17.30 -28.60 3.76
C GLU A 264 -18.53 -29.02 2.93
N ALA A 265 -19.44 -28.08 2.62
CA ALA A 265 -20.65 -28.40 1.88
C ALA A 265 -20.34 -28.85 0.43
N LEU A 266 -19.37 -28.23 -0.22
CA LEU A 266 -18.88 -28.62 -1.55
C LEU A 266 -18.24 -30.02 -1.52
N GLU A 267 -17.38 -30.31 -0.53
CA GLU A 267 -16.78 -31.64 -0.36
C GLU A 267 -17.83 -32.72 -0.10
N ASN A 268 -18.79 -32.44 0.78
CA ASN A 268 -19.89 -33.36 1.07
C ASN A 268 -20.74 -33.64 -0.18
N LEU A 269 -20.98 -32.62 -1.01
CA LEU A 269 -21.69 -32.81 -2.27
C LEU A 269 -20.89 -33.66 -3.27
N GLN A 270 -19.58 -33.43 -3.39
CA GLN A 270 -18.71 -34.26 -4.23
C GLN A 270 -18.77 -35.74 -3.85
N LEU A 271 -18.75 -36.04 -2.55
CA LEU A 271 -18.89 -37.42 -2.05
C LEU A 271 -20.30 -37.99 -2.23
N ALA A 272 -21.33 -37.14 -2.32
CA ALA A 272 -22.72 -37.56 -2.44
C ALA A 272 -23.17 -37.77 -3.90
N LEU A 273 -22.43 -37.24 -4.89
CA LEU A 273 -22.71 -37.41 -6.32
C LEU A 273 -22.81 -38.88 -6.75
N ASP A 274 -22.03 -39.76 -6.11
CA ASP A 274 -21.97 -41.19 -6.42
C ASP A 274 -22.75 -42.05 -5.39
N LYS A 275 -23.54 -41.42 -4.51
CA LYS A 275 -24.33 -42.07 -3.46
C LYS A 275 -25.83 -42.11 -3.81
N THR A 276 -26.67 -42.45 -2.84
CA THR A 276 -28.11 -42.53 -3.05
C THR A 276 -28.72 -41.15 -3.35
N PRO A 277 -29.84 -41.06 -4.09
CA PRO A 277 -30.53 -39.80 -4.36
C PRO A 277 -30.89 -39.01 -3.08
N ARG A 278 -31.13 -39.72 -1.97
CA ARG A 278 -31.42 -39.13 -0.67
C ARG A 278 -30.20 -38.44 -0.06
N ASP A 279 -29.04 -39.09 -0.13
CA ASP A 279 -27.78 -38.50 0.36
C ASP A 279 -27.41 -37.27 -0.48
N LEU A 280 -27.59 -37.36 -1.80
CA LEU A 280 -27.37 -36.26 -2.73
C LEU A 280 -28.29 -35.07 -2.45
N GLN A 281 -29.57 -35.34 -2.19
CA GLN A 281 -30.54 -34.30 -1.83
C GLN A 281 -30.13 -33.58 -0.54
N MET A 282 -29.73 -34.32 0.50
CA MET A 282 -29.28 -33.72 1.76
C MET A 282 -28.01 -32.87 1.58
N ALA A 283 -27.08 -33.32 0.73
CA ALA A 283 -25.88 -32.56 0.42
C ALA A 283 -26.20 -31.28 -0.38
N LEU A 284 -27.12 -31.35 -1.34
CA LEU A 284 -27.61 -30.19 -2.09
C LEU A 284 -28.34 -29.18 -1.19
N ASP A 285 -29.14 -29.63 -0.22
CA ASP A 285 -29.79 -28.75 0.76
C ASP A 285 -28.75 -28.00 1.61
N LYS A 286 -27.70 -28.69 2.10
CA LYS A 286 -26.62 -28.07 2.87
C LYS A 286 -25.81 -27.09 2.02
N LEU A 287 -25.50 -27.45 0.78
CA LEU A 287 -24.80 -26.55 -0.15
C LEU A 287 -25.64 -25.32 -0.44
N LYS A 288 -26.91 -25.48 -0.80
CA LYS A 288 -27.83 -24.37 -1.07
C LYS A 288 -27.90 -23.38 0.09
N GLN A 289 -27.95 -23.86 1.32
CA GLN A 289 -27.92 -22.99 2.50
C GLN A 289 -26.60 -22.22 2.60
N SER A 290 -25.47 -22.90 2.45
CA SER A 290 -24.13 -22.30 2.54
C SER A 290 -23.86 -21.29 1.42
N GLN A 291 -24.38 -21.56 0.21
CA GLN A 291 -24.36 -20.66 -0.93
C GLN A 291 -25.17 -19.39 -0.67
N LYS A 292 -26.37 -19.50 -0.10
CA LYS A 292 -27.15 -18.31 0.32
C LYS A 292 -26.41 -17.48 1.36
N ASP A 293 -25.67 -18.12 2.26
CA ASP A 293 -24.88 -17.42 3.26
C ASP A 293 -23.68 -16.69 2.61
N LEU A 294 -23.02 -17.28 1.61
CA LEU A 294 -21.98 -16.62 0.80
C LEU A 294 -22.54 -15.42 0.01
N ALA A 295 -23.66 -15.57 -0.68
CA ALA A 295 -24.31 -14.49 -1.43
C ALA A 295 -24.58 -13.27 -0.54
N LYS A 296 -25.10 -13.51 0.68
CA LYS A 296 -25.34 -12.47 1.68
C LYS A 296 -24.05 -11.83 2.19
N ALA A 297 -22.99 -12.62 2.35
CA ALA A 297 -21.70 -12.11 2.79
C ALA A 297 -21.02 -11.23 1.70
N LEU A 298 -21.12 -11.62 0.42
CA LEU A 298 -20.66 -10.83 -0.71
C LEU A 298 -21.46 -9.51 -0.84
N GLU A 299 -22.79 -9.58 -0.75
CA GLU A 299 -23.67 -8.39 -0.77
C GLU A 299 -23.30 -7.40 0.34
N ARG A 300 -23.17 -7.89 1.57
CA ARG A 300 -22.76 -7.09 2.72
C ARG A 300 -21.37 -6.47 2.53
N THR A 301 -20.42 -7.25 2.06
CA THR A 301 -19.05 -6.77 1.82
C THR A 301 -19.06 -5.62 0.82
N LEU A 302 -19.74 -5.81 -0.32
CA LEU A 302 -19.84 -4.80 -1.35
C LEU A 302 -20.52 -3.52 -0.85
N GLU A 303 -21.61 -3.63 -0.09
CA GLU A 303 -22.28 -2.45 0.48
C GLU A 303 -21.37 -1.70 1.46
N ILE A 304 -20.66 -2.43 2.34
CA ILE A 304 -19.78 -1.79 3.31
C ILE A 304 -18.61 -1.08 2.61
N LEU A 305 -17.99 -1.73 1.61
CA LEU A 305 -16.94 -1.11 0.80
C LEU A 305 -17.43 0.15 0.07
N LYS A 306 -18.63 0.12 -0.52
CA LYS A 306 -19.25 1.31 -1.15
C LYS A 306 -19.44 2.44 -0.14
N ARG A 307 -20.02 2.14 1.02
CA ARG A 307 -20.26 3.14 2.08
C ARG A 307 -18.96 3.77 2.59
N TYR A 308 -17.90 2.97 2.65
CA TYR A 308 -16.58 3.39 3.04
C TYR A 308 -15.98 4.36 2.01
N GLN A 309 -15.99 4.00 0.71
CA GLN A 309 -15.53 4.88 -0.37
C GLN A 309 -16.27 6.22 -0.41
N GLN A 310 -17.59 6.23 -0.12
CA GLN A 310 -18.35 7.47 -0.04
C GLN A 310 -17.88 8.38 1.11
N GLU A 311 -17.58 7.78 2.27
CA GLU A 311 -17.06 8.48 3.43
C GLU A 311 -15.67 9.07 3.16
N GLU A 312 -14.80 8.26 2.54
CA GLU A 312 -13.45 8.64 2.14
C GLU A 312 -13.46 9.77 1.12
N LYS A 313 -14.20 9.61 0.02
CA LYS A 313 -14.31 10.65 -1.01
C LYS A 313 -14.85 11.96 -0.44
N LEU A 314 -15.82 11.91 0.47
CA LEU A 314 -16.30 13.11 1.16
C LEU A 314 -15.21 13.79 1.99
N LYS A 315 -14.40 13.00 2.71
CA LYS A 315 -13.28 13.50 3.51
C LYS A 315 -12.16 14.09 2.65
N GLU A 316 -11.83 13.43 1.54
CA GLU A 316 -10.85 13.93 0.56
C GLU A 316 -11.31 15.27 -0.03
N LEU A 317 -12.58 15.39 -0.41
CA LEU A 317 -13.14 16.65 -0.92
C LEU A 317 -13.13 17.75 0.15
N ALA A 318 -13.42 17.43 1.41
CA ALA A 318 -13.30 18.38 2.52
C ALA A 318 -11.86 18.87 2.71
N GLN A 319 -10.88 17.95 2.64
CA GLN A 319 -9.46 18.27 2.76
C GLN A 319 -8.96 19.08 1.56
N MET A 320 -9.36 18.72 0.34
CA MET A 320 -9.06 19.45 -0.89
C MET A 320 -9.61 20.88 -0.83
N ALA A 321 -10.86 21.06 -0.39
CA ALA A 321 -11.46 22.38 -0.20
C ALA A 321 -10.67 23.25 0.79
N LYS A 322 -10.19 22.64 1.88
CA LYS A 322 -9.35 23.30 2.89
C LYS A 322 -7.98 23.70 2.34
N ASP A 323 -7.34 22.81 1.58
CA ASP A 323 -6.04 23.08 0.97
C ASP A 323 -6.14 24.17 -0.11
N LEU A 324 -7.22 24.18 -0.90
CA LEU A 324 -7.53 25.26 -1.84
C LEU A 324 -7.82 26.58 -1.12
N ALA A 325 -8.52 26.55 0.01
CA ALA A 325 -8.75 27.75 0.83
C ALA A 325 -7.43 28.33 1.37
N LEU A 326 -6.52 27.48 1.85
CA LEU A 326 -5.19 27.89 2.29
C LEU A 326 -4.36 28.49 1.14
N LYS A 327 -4.35 27.84 -0.03
CA LYS A 327 -3.70 28.37 -1.23
C LYS A 327 -4.28 29.74 -1.62
N ALA A 328 -5.60 29.89 -1.61
CA ALA A 328 -6.24 31.18 -1.91
C ALA A 328 -5.83 32.30 -0.92
N ASP A 329 -5.70 31.97 0.37
CA ASP A 329 -5.25 32.91 1.41
C ASP A 329 -3.76 33.29 1.26
N GLU A 330 -2.92 32.36 0.82
CA GLU A 330 -1.51 32.63 0.49
C GLU A 330 -1.37 33.55 -0.73
N ILE A 331 -2.10 33.25 -1.81
CA ILE A 331 -2.14 34.08 -3.02
C ILE A 331 -2.66 35.49 -2.69
N GLU A 332 -3.68 35.60 -1.82
CA GLU A 332 -4.24 36.90 -1.40
C GLU A 332 -3.22 37.75 -0.66
N LYS A 333 -2.44 37.16 0.26
CA LYS A 333 -1.38 37.87 0.98
C LYS A 333 -0.24 38.30 0.07
N LEU A 334 0.15 37.45 -0.88
CA LEU A 334 1.20 37.76 -1.86
C LEU A 334 0.77 38.92 -2.77
N ALA A 335 -0.48 38.92 -3.23
CA ALA A 335 -1.05 40.00 -4.05
C ALA A 335 -1.15 41.35 -3.29
N GLU A 336 -1.28 41.33 -1.96
CA GLU A 336 -1.28 42.54 -1.13
C GLU A 336 0.15 43.05 -0.83
N GLN A 337 1.15 42.17 -0.77
CA GLN A 337 2.53 42.51 -0.42
C GLN A 337 3.39 42.97 -1.61
N ASP A 338 3.17 42.45 -2.83
CA ASP A 338 4.00 42.79 -3.99
C ASP A 338 3.17 42.88 -5.30
N LYS A 339 3.16 44.06 -5.94
CA LYS A 339 2.30 44.34 -7.11
C LYS A 339 2.88 43.87 -8.45
N ASP A 340 4.15 43.49 -8.50
CA ASP A 340 4.87 43.08 -9.72
C ASP A 340 5.05 41.54 -9.85
N LEU A 341 4.51 40.74 -8.92
CA LEU A 341 4.54 39.28 -9.03
C LEU A 341 3.54 38.78 -10.07
N ASN A 342 3.99 37.87 -10.95
CA ASN A 342 3.14 37.19 -11.92
C ASN A 342 2.33 36.06 -11.24
N ILE A 343 1.23 36.44 -10.61
CA ILE A 343 0.34 35.57 -9.81
C ILE A 343 -0.68 34.83 -10.72
N ASP A 344 -0.68 35.10 -12.02
CA ASP A 344 -1.63 34.53 -12.97
C ASP A 344 -1.55 33.00 -13.04
N LYS A 345 -0.35 32.42 -12.85
CA LYS A 345 -0.16 30.97 -12.81
C LYS A 345 -0.79 30.35 -11.56
N ASP A 346 -0.58 30.92 -10.39
CA ASP A 346 -1.12 30.42 -9.13
C ASP A 346 -2.65 30.51 -9.11
N ILE A 347 -3.20 31.59 -9.70
CA ILE A 347 -4.66 31.74 -9.88
C ILE A 347 -5.21 30.70 -10.87
N ALA A 348 -4.47 30.39 -11.94
CA ALA A 348 -4.88 29.35 -12.89
C ALA A 348 -4.88 27.95 -12.26
N GLU A 349 -3.84 27.62 -11.47
CA GLU A 349 -3.79 26.37 -10.70
C GLU A 349 -4.89 26.29 -9.64
N LEU A 350 -5.18 27.39 -8.95
CA LEU A 350 -6.29 27.48 -8.00
C LEU A 350 -7.63 27.21 -8.69
N ASN A 351 -7.89 27.82 -9.85
CA ASN A 351 -9.13 27.59 -10.60
C ASN A 351 -9.25 26.13 -11.04
N LYS A 352 -8.15 25.52 -11.50
CA LYS A 352 -8.15 24.11 -11.88
C LYS A 352 -8.50 23.21 -10.69
N GLY A 353 -7.90 23.46 -9.52
CA GLY A 353 -8.23 22.70 -8.32
C GLY A 353 -9.68 22.90 -7.84
N ILE A 354 -10.22 24.10 -8.03
CA ILE A 354 -11.65 24.39 -7.80
C ILE A 354 -12.53 23.55 -8.73
N ASP A 355 -12.22 23.48 -10.02
CA ASP A 355 -12.97 22.67 -11.00
C ASP A 355 -12.88 21.17 -10.68
N GLU A 356 -11.71 20.67 -10.27
CA GLU A 356 -11.51 19.28 -9.81
C GLU A 356 -12.37 18.98 -8.57
N LEU A 357 -12.44 19.89 -7.59
CA LEU A 357 -13.30 19.79 -6.41
C LEU A 357 -14.79 19.72 -6.80
N PHE A 358 -15.23 20.52 -7.78
CA PHE A 358 -16.61 20.48 -8.28
C PHE A 358 -16.97 19.15 -8.92
N GLN A 359 -16.08 18.68 -9.80
CA GLN A 359 -16.29 17.40 -10.47
C GLN A 359 -16.37 16.27 -9.43
N GLY A 360 -15.47 16.27 -8.43
CA GLY A 360 -15.48 15.30 -7.36
C GLY A 360 -16.77 15.31 -6.53
N LEU A 361 -17.34 16.48 -6.25
CA LEU A 361 -18.64 16.60 -5.58
C LEU A 361 -19.80 16.06 -6.42
N GLY A 362 -19.81 16.37 -7.72
CA GLY A 362 -20.82 15.86 -8.65
C GLY A 362 -20.79 14.34 -8.73
N GLU A 363 -19.60 13.76 -8.91
CA GLU A 363 -19.42 12.31 -8.94
C GLU A 363 -19.83 11.64 -7.62
N LEU A 364 -19.56 12.25 -6.47
CA LEU A 364 -20.00 11.71 -5.18
C LEU A 364 -21.53 11.79 -5.04
N ALA A 365 -22.16 12.89 -5.44
CA ALA A 365 -23.61 13.05 -5.40
C ALA A 365 -24.36 12.07 -6.33
N GLU A 366 -23.73 11.64 -7.42
CA GLU A 366 -24.26 10.63 -8.34
C GLU A 366 -24.00 9.18 -7.90
N SER A 367 -23.20 8.97 -6.85
CA SER A 367 -22.84 7.62 -6.41
C SER A 367 -24.05 6.82 -5.92
N GLU A 368 -24.13 5.55 -6.34
CA GLU A 368 -25.21 4.64 -5.93
C GLU A 368 -25.18 4.38 -4.42
N GLY A 369 -26.36 4.33 -3.79
CA GLY A 369 -26.51 3.96 -2.38
C GLY A 369 -26.23 5.09 -1.38
N LEU A 370 -25.91 6.30 -1.87
CA LEU A 370 -25.77 7.49 -1.03
C LEU A 370 -27.13 7.92 -0.47
N GLU A 371 -27.17 8.32 0.80
CA GLU A 371 -28.42 8.76 1.43
C GLU A 371 -28.91 10.10 0.82
N GLN A 372 -30.21 10.20 0.56
CA GLN A 372 -30.83 11.34 -0.14
C GLN A 372 -30.52 12.70 0.53
N GLU A 373 -30.53 12.74 1.87
CA GLU A 373 -30.22 13.95 2.65
C GLU A 373 -28.79 14.46 2.39
N ILE A 374 -27.84 13.54 2.20
CA ILE A 374 -26.44 13.86 1.93
C ILE A 374 -26.27 14.28 0.47
N LYS A 375 -26.98 13.61 -0.45
CA LYS A 375 -27.02 14.01 -1.86
C LYS A 375 -27.52 15.44 -2.02
N GLU A 376 -28.62 15.78 -1.35
CA GLU A 376 -29.17 17.15 -1.35
C GLU A 376 -28.19 18.16 -0.74
N ALA A 377 -27.49 17.81 0.34
CA ALA A 377 -26.47 18.67 0.93
C ALA A 377 -25.26 18.88 -0.01
N LEU A 378 -24.81 17.83 -0.71
CA LEU A 378 -23.75 17.92 -1.72
C LEU A 378 -24.17 18.77 -2.91
N GLU A 379 -25.39 18.61 -3.41
CA GLU A 379 -25.97 19.44 -4.47
C GLU A 379 -26.07 20.91 -4.04
N GLN A 380 -26.45 21.18 -2.79
CA GLN A 380 -26.48 22.55 -2.25
C GLN A 380 -25.09 23.16 -2.15
N ILE A 381 -24.09 22.41 -1.66
CA ILE A 381 -22.70 22.87 -1.59
C ILE A 381 -22.17 23.13 -3.02
N ALA A 382 -22.44 22.23 -3.97
CA ALA A 382 -22.06 22.38 -5.36
C ALA A 382 -22.72 23.61 -6.00
N GLN A 383 -24.02 23.84 -5.81
CA GLN A 383 -24.74 25.02 -6.33
C GLN A 383 -24.22 26.33 -5.75
N GLN A 384 -23.95 26.37 -4.43
CA GLN A 384 -23.36 27.55 -3.80
C GLN A 384 -21.99 27.86 -4.37
N ALA A 385 -21.24 26.83 -4.72
CA ALA A 385 -19.92 26.97 -5.24
C ALA A 385 -19.91 27.24 -6.77
N SER A 386 -20.90 26.79 -7.57
CA SER A 386 -21.03 27.23 -8.98
C SER A 386 -21.14 28.75 -9.13
N ASN A 387 -21.73 29.44 -8.14
CA ASN A 387 -21.73 30.92 -8.09
C ASN A 387 -20.31 31.53 -7.94
N ILE A 388 -19.31 30.74 -7.55
CA ILE A 388 -17.88 31.10 -7.44
C ILE A 388 -17.16 30.86 -8.78
N SER A 389 -17.49 29.80 -9.53
CA SER A 389 -16.81 29.43 -10.79
C SER A 389 -17.41 30.10 -12.04
N GLU A 390 -18.71 30.42 -12.04
CA GLU A 390 -19.39 31.04 -13.20
C GLU A 390 -18.94 32.50 -13.44
N TYR A 391 -18.26 33.10 -12.45
CA TYR A 391 -17.57 34.38 -12.60
C TYR A 391 -16.06 34.16 -12.61
N SER A 392 -15.49 33.99 -13.80
CA SER A 392 -14.07 34.25 -14.08
C SER A 392 -13.61 35.66 -13.65
N SER A 393 -14.55 36.54 -13.26
CA SER A 393 -14.35 37.86 -12.68
C SER A 393 -14.49 37.97 -11.15
N ALA A 394 -14.72 36.86 -10.42
CA ALA A 394 -14.80 36.91 -8.95
C ALA A 394 -13.44 37.30 -8.35
N SER A 395 -13.43 38.26 -7.43
CA SER A 395 -12.20 38.68 -6.75
C SER A 395 -11.59 37.50 -6.00
N LEU A 396 -10.27 37.47 -5.89
CA LEU A 396 -9.55 36.46 -5.09
C LEU A 396 -10.08 36.39 -3.64
N LYS A 397 -10.51 37.54 -3.08
CA LYS A 397 -11.19 37.65 -1.79
C LYS A 397 -12.52 36.89 -1.71
N ASP A 398 -13.29 36.89 -2.80
CA ASP A 398 -14.57 36.19 -2.86
C ASP A 398 -14.36 34.68 -3.05
N LYS A 399 -13.36 34.29 -3.85
CA LYS A 399 -12.92 32.90 -3.99
C LYS A 399 -12.43 32.33 -2.66
N ASN A 400 -11.58 33.06 -1.93
CA ASN A 400 -11.09 32.66 -0.62
C ASN A 400 -12.23 32.48 0.40
N LYS A 401 -13.18 33.43 0.47
CA LYS A 401 -14.36 33.31 1.34
C LYS A 401 -15.25 32.13 0.95
N GLY A 402 -15.43 31.90 -0.35
CA GLY A 402 -16.21 30.78 -0.87
C GLY A 402 -15.60 29.43 -0.51
N LEU A 403 -14.29 29.27 -0.71
CA LEU A 403 -13.56 28.05 -0.37
C LEU A 403 -13.54 27.77 1.14
N ASN A 404 -13.36 28.81 1.96
CA ASN A 404 -13.44 28.65 3.42
C ASN A 404 -14.83 28.19 3.89
N ARG A 405 -15.89 28.71 3.28
CA ARG A 405 -17.27 28.24 3.57
C ARG A 405 -17.47 26.81 3.12
N MET A 406 -17.05 26.49 1.90
CA MET A 406 -17.15 25.16 1.32
C MET A 406 -16.38 24.11 2.15
N ALA A 407 -15.16 24.42 2.57
CA ALA A 407 -14.38 23.57 3.46
C ALA A 407 -15.12 23.33 4.79
N ALA A 408 -15.66 24.38 5.41
CA ALA A 408 -16.41 24.27 6.66
C ALA A 408 -17.72 23.49 6.49
N ASP A 409 -18.43 23.66 5.38
CA ASP A 409 -19.68 22.96 5.09
C ASP A 409 -19.43 21.49 4.75
N LEU A 410 -18.36 21.17 4.02
CA LEU A 410 -17.94 19.79 3.76
C LEU A 410 -17.44 19.09 5.03
N GLU A 411 -16.70 19.76 5.90
CA GLU A 411 -16.26 19.21 7.19
C GLU A 411 -17.46 18.94 8.10
N ARG A 412 -18.43 19.86 8.16
CA ARG A 412 -19.70 19.66 8.87
C ARG A 412 -20.53 18.54 8.25
N LEU A 413 -20.60 18.47 6.93
CA LEU A 413 -21.32 17.42 6.22
C LEU A 413 -20.69 16.07 6.55
N TYR A 414 -19.36 15.94 6.45
CA TYR A 414 -18.62 14.74 6.85
C TYR A 414 -18.92 14.34 8.29
N GLU A 415 -18.83 15.27 9.25
CA GLU A 415 -19.17 14.96 10.64
C GLU A 415 -20.62 14.51 10.81
N SER A 416 -21.56 15.19 10.15
CA SER A 416 -22.99 14.87 10.20
C SER A 416 -23.30 13.53 9.52
N PHE A 417 -22.56 13.20 8.46
CA PHE A 417 -22.66 11.97 7.70
C PHE A 417 -22.27 10.77 8.56
N VAL A 418 -21.07 10.82 9.17
CA VAL A 418 -20.57 9.77 10.06
C VAL A 418 -21.43 9.63 11.31
N LYS A 419 -21.70 10.76 12.00
CA LYS A 419 -22.54 10.77 13.22
C LYS A 419 -23.98 10.35 12.92
N GLY A 420 -24.52 10.76 11.77
CA GLY A 420 -25.88 10.44 11.32
C GLY A 420 -26.05 8.95 11.04
N ARG A 421 -25.13 8.32 10.31
CA ARG A 421 -25.12 6.87 10.09
C ARG A 421 -25.03 6.10 11.41
N ALA A 422 -24.14 6.51 12.31
CA ALA A 422 -24.01 5.90 13.64
C ALA A 422 -25.29 6.06 14.49
N ALA A 423 -25.89 7.25 14.50
CA ALA A 423 -27.12 7.53 15.24
C ALA A 423 -28.32 6.75 14.69
N ASN A 424 -28.47 6.69 13.36
CA ASN A 424 -29.51 5.92 12.69
C ASN A 424 -29.38 4.42 12.98
N LEU A 425 -28.16 3.88 12.89
CA LEU A 425 -27.89 2.50 13.27
C LEU A 425 -28.26 2.25 14.74
N ARG A 426 -27.82 3.13 15.65
CA ARG A 426 -28.14 3.02 17.08
C ARG A 426 -29.64 3.02 17.32
N LYS A 427 -30.40 3.90 16.64
CA LYS A 427 -31.85 3.95 16.73
C LYS A 427 -32.49 2.65 16.24
N SER A 428 -32.11 2.16 15.06
CA SER A 428 -32.62 0.90 14.52
C SER A 428 -32.29 -0.29 15.42
N LEU A 429 -31.10 -0.31 16.02
CA LEU A 429 -30.70 -1.36 16.96
C LEU A 429 -31.51 -1.32 18.26
N ILE A 430 -31.86 -0.14 18.78
CA ILE A 430 -32.76 0.00 19.93
C ILE A 430 -34.15 -0.52 19.58
N GLU A 431 -34.68 -0.18 18.41
CA GLU A 431 -35.99 -0.66 17.94
C GLU A 431 -36.00 -2.18 17.79
N ILE A 432 -35.00 -2.76 17.13
CA ILE A 432 -34.82 -4.21 17.00
C ILE A 432 -34.71 -4.87 18.39
N MET A 433 -33.90 -4.32 19.28
CA MET A 433 -33.72 -4.85 20.62
C MET A 433 -35.03 -4.85 21.41
N ASN A 434 -35.82 -3.77 21.35
CA ASN A 434 -37.13 -3.70 22.01
C ASN A 434 -38.08 -4.76 21.47
N GLN A 435 -38.15 -4.92 20.13
CA GLN A 435 -38.95 -5.97 19.50
C GLN A 435 -38.50 -7.37 19.93
N LEU A 436 -37.19 -7.62 20.01
CA LEU A 436 -36.64 -8.88 20.50
C LEU A 436 -36.99 -9.15 21.97
N ILE A 437 -36.93 -8.11 22.82
CA ILE A 437 -37.35 -8.21 24.22
C ILE A 437 -38.84 -8.58 24.31
N ASP A 438 -39.69 -7.96 23.50
CA ASP A 438 -41.12 -8.24 23.49
C ASP A 438 -41.41 -9.66 22.96
N ILE A 439 -40.70 -10.11 21.93
CA ILE A 439 -40.74 -11.50 21.44
C ILE A 439 -40.30 -12.46 22.55
N SER A 440 -39.21 -12.17 23.26
CA SER A 440 -38.73 -13.04 24.34
C SER A 440 -39.75 -13.11 25.49
N LYS A 441 -40.42 -12.00 25.83
CA LYS A 441 -41.51 -11.99 26.83
C LYS A 441 -42.74 -12.75 26.35
N ALA A 442 -43.10 -12.63 25.06
CA ALA A 442 -44.20 -13.39 24.48
C ALA A 442 -43.94 -14.89 24.53
N GLU A 443 -42.73 -15.32 24.16
CA GLU A 443 -42.29 -16.72 24.26
C GLU A 443 -42.29 -17.21 25.73
N GLU A 444 -41.83 -16.37 26.66
CA GLU A 444 -41.85 -16.67 28.09
C GLU A 444 -43.27 -16.83 28.64
N ASN A 445 -44.19 -15.95 28.26
CA ASN A 445 -45.58 -16.00 28.69
C ASN A 445 -46.30 -17.22 28.13
N LEU A 446 -46.10 -17.51 26.83
CA LEU A 446 -46.64 -18.71 26.17
C LEU A 446 -46.14 -19.98 26.87
N TYR A 447 -44.87 -19.99 27.26
CA TYR A 447 -44.26 -21.06 28.03
C TYR A 447 -44.80 -21.18 29.47
N LYS A 448 -45.00 -20.07 30.19
CA LYS A 448 -45.44 -20.05 31.59
C LYS A 448 -46.94 -20.35 31.76
N GLN A 449 -47.78 -19.92 30.83
CA GLN A 449 -49.23 -20.02 30.96
C GLN A 449 -49.79 -21.41 30.58
N ASN A 450 -49.08 -22.18 29.76
CA ASN A 450 -49.61 -23.43 29.22
C ASN A 450 -48.59 -24.58 29.31
N GLN A 451 -48.98 -25.71 29.93
CA GLN A 451 -48.23 -26.97 29.81
C GLN A 451 -48.21 -27.51 28.36
N LYS A 452 -49.01 -26.92 27.46
CA LYS A 452 -49.17 -27.30 26.06
C LYS A 452 -49.18 -26.04 25.19
N ILE A 453 -48.07 -25.80 24.48
CA ILE A 453 -47.89 -24.61 23.63
C ILE A 453 -49.05 -24.48 22.64
N ASP A 454 -49.64 -23.28 22.60
CA ASP A 454 -50.57 -22.88 21.55
C ASP A 454 -49.78 -22.67 20.24
N ILE A 455 -50.06 -23.52 19.25
CA ILE A 455 -49.34 -23.54 17.98
C ILE A 455 -49.59 -22.25 17.19
N GLU A 456 -50.79 -21.68 17.26
CA GLU A 456 -51.15 -20.49 16.51
C GLU A 456 -50.41 -19.26 17.05
N GLN A 457 -50.37 -19.10 18.38
CA GLN A 457 -49.57 -18.07 19.03
C GLN A 457 -48.07 -18.27 18.77
N GLN A 458 -47.58 -19.52 18.80
CA GLN A 458 -46.19 -19.81 18.47
C GLN A 458 -45.84 -19.41 17.03
N ASP A 459 -46.75 -19.61 16.08
CA ASP A 459 -46.58 -19.21 14.68
C ASP A 459 -46.53 -17.68 14.51
N GLN A 460 -47.31 -16.94 15.29
CA GLN A 460 -47.24 -15.48 15.33
C GLN A 460 -45.89 -15.01 15.87
N ILE A 461 -45.38 -15.59 16.96
CA ILE A 461 -44.06 -15.26 17.53
C ILE A 461 -42.94 -15.56 16.54
N ILE A 462 -43.00 -16.71 15.86
CA ILE A 462 -42.03 -17.07 14.81
C ILE A 462 -42.06 -16.06 13.67
N SER A 463 -43.25 -15.66 13.23
CA SER A 463 -43.42 -14.70 12.13
C SER A 463 -42.88 -13.32 12.53
N ALA A 464 -43.18 -12.85 13.74
CA ALA A 464 -42.60 -11.63 14.29
C ALA A 464 -41.06 -11.72 14.36
N THR A 465 -40.53 -12.84 14.83
CA THR A 465 -39.08 -13.07 14.92
C THR A 465 -38.40 -13.05 13.54
N LYS A 466 -39.07 -13.55 12.49
CA LYS A 466 -38.56 -13.46 11.12
C LYS A 466 -38.49 -12.02 10.62
N VAL A 467 -39.52 -11.22 10.87
CA VAL A 467 -39.54 -9.79 10.50
C VAL A 467 -38.42 -9.03 11.21
N VAL A 468 -38.19 -9.31 12.49
CA VAL A 468 -37.09 -8.71 13.25
C VAL A 468 -35.73 -9.19 12.73
N ALA A 469 -35.60 -10.46 12.34
CA ALA A 469 -34.38 -10.99 11.72
C ALA A 469 -34.08 -10.34 10.36
N GLU A 470 -35.11 -10.06 9.55
CA GLU A 470 -34.98 -9.31 8.30
C GLU A 470 -34.54 -7.86 8.56
N SER A 471 -35.12 -7.22 9.58
CA SER A 471 -34.75 -5.86 9.99
C SER A 471 -33.30 -5.80 10.49
N LEU A 472 -32.87 -6.79 11.29
CA LEU A 472 -31.49 -6.92 11.74
C LEU A 472 -30.53 -7.17 10.58
N TYR A 473 -30.91 -8.03 9.64
CA TYR A 473 -30.11 -8.30 8.45
C TYR A 473 -29.94 -7.04 7.58
N ALA A 474 -30.98 -6.22 7.43
CA ALA A 474 -30.88 -4.94 6.73
C ALA A 474 -29.89 -3.96 7.37
N GLN A 475 -29.69 -4.05 8.70
CA GLN A 475 -28.63 -3.30 9.39
C GLN A 475 -27.26 -3.99 9.26
N GLN A 476 -27.23 -5.32 9.21
CA GLN A 476 -26.02 -6.12 8.98
C GLN A 476 -25.33 -5.80 7.65
N ILE A 477 -26.11 -5.61 6.58
CA ILE A 477 -25.58 -5.23 5.25
C ILE A 477 -24.89 -3.85 5.31
N LYS A 478 -25.34 -2.96 6.20
CA LYS A 478 -24.91 -1.56 6.27
C LYS A 478 -23.83 -1.29 7.30
N SER A 479 -23.54 -2.24 8.19
CA SER A 479 -22.67 -1.99 9.35
C SER A 479 -21.86 -3.21 9.80
N LEU A 480 -20.60 -2.96 10.15
CA LEU A 480 -19.71 -3.93 10.80
C LEU A 480 -20.07 -4.20 12.26
N TYR A 481 -20.81 -3.29 12.90
CA TYR A 481 -21.25 -3.44 14.29
C TYR A 481 -22.42 -4.42 14.44
N VAL A 482 -23.02 -4.86 13.34
CA VAL A 482 -24.02 -5.92 13.32
C VAL A 482 -23.37 -7.14 12.70
N THR A 483 -23.08 -8.14 13.54
CA THR A 483 -22.28 -9.30 13.12
C THR A 483 -23.17 -10.40 12.54
N PRO A 484 -22.65 -11.25 11.64
CA PRO A 484 -23.38 -12.44 11.16
C PRO A 484 -23.79 -13.40 12.28
N HIS A 485 -23.05 -13.39 13.40
CA HIS A 485 -23.35 -14.20 14.57
C HIS A 485 -24.71 -13.86 15.18
N MET A 486 -25.10 -12.59 15.18
CA MET A 486 -26.42 -12.15 15.65
C MET A 486 -27.55 -12.79 14.82
N SER A 487 -27.45 -12.71 13.48
CA SER A 487 -28.41 -13.33 12.56
C SER A 487 -28.43 -14.85 12.69
N LYS A 488 -27.27 -15.50 12.87
CA LYS A 488 -27.18 -16.95 13.14
C LYS A 488 -27.91 -17.31 14.44
N ASN A 489 -27.83 -16.49 15.49
CA ASN A 489 -28.56 -16.72 16.74
C ASN A 489 -30.07 -16.49 16.61
N LEU A 490 -30.54 -15.51 15.85
CA LEU A 490 -31.97 -15.40 15.53
C LEU A 490 -32.48 -16.60 14.72
N ALA A 491 -31.69 -17.09 13.77
CA ALA A 491 -32.03 -18.31 13.03
C ALA A 491 -32.05 -19.56 13.94
N LYS A 492 -31.18 -19.64 14.96
CA LYS A 492 -31.26 -20.68 16.00
C LYS A 492 -32.54 -20.51 16.83
N ALA A 493 -32.90 -19.29 17.22
CA ALA A 493 -34.11 -19.01 17.97
C ALA A 493 -35.36 -19.50 17.21
N ILE A 494 -35.49 -19.12 15.93
CA ILE A 494 -36.60 -19.57 15.06
C ILE A 494 -36.63 -21.10 14.94
N ARG A 495 -35.48 -21.76 14.80
CA ARG A 495 -35.41 -23.24 14.76
C ARG A 495 -35.88 -23.86 16.06
N HIS A 496 -35.50 -23.30 17.21
CA HIS A 496 -35.94 -23.77 18.51
C HIS A 496 -37.44 -23.54 18.71
N MET A 497 -38.00 -22.38 18.36
CA MET A 497 -39.44 -22.11 18.39
C MET A 497 -40.23 -23.12 17.53
N ASN A 498 -39.72 -23.45 16.33
CA ASN A 498 -40.36 -24.47 15.48
C ASN A 498 -40.33 -25.87 16.11
N LYS A 499 -39.24 -26.23 16.80
CA LYS A 499 -39.17 -27.49 17.57
C LYS A 499 -40.06 -27.47 18.80
N ALA A 500 -40.30 -26.31 19.40
CA ALA A 500 -41.14 -26.15 20.59
C ALA A 500 -42.61 -26.53 20.31
N LYS A 501 -43.05 -26.43 19.05
CA LYS A 501 -44.37 -26.93 18.58
C LYS A 501 -44.55 -28.44 18.75
N GLN A 502 -43.49 -29.21 18.90
CA GLN A 502 -43.56 -30.67 19.05
C GLN A 502 -43.82 -31.07 20.50
N LYS A 503 -44.86 -31.89 20.73
CA LYS A 503 -45.46 -32.22 22.04
C LYS A 503 -44.49 -32.72 23.15
N ASN A 504 -43.32 -33.29 22.81
CA ASN A 504 -42.44 -33.94 23.79
C ASN A 504 -41.15 -33.16 24.14
N ILE A 505 -40.87 -32.01 23.50
CA ILE A 505 -39.57 -31.29 23.66
C ILE A 505 -39.80 -29.76 23.78
N SER A 506 -41.00 -29.37 24.17
CA SER A 506 -41.49 -27.99 24.12
C SER A 506 -40.74 -27.03 25.06
N SER A 507 -40.58 -27.39 26.34
CA SER A 507 -39.96 -26.53 27.36
C SER A 507 -38.50 -26.16 27.09
N LYS A 508 -37.65 -27.15 26.81
CA LYS A 508 -36.21 -26.91 26.56
C LYS A 508 -35.99 -26.05 25.32
N ASN A 509 -36.78 -26.27 24.26
CA ASN A 509 -36.62 -25.49 23.04
C ASN A 509 -37.12 -24.05 23.20
N ALA A 510 -38.23 -23.80 23.91
CA ALA A 510 -38.66 -22.44 24.22
C ALA A 510 -37.58 -21.68 25.02
N GLN A 511 -36.95 -22.33 26.00
CA GLN A 511 -35.83 -21.76 26.77
C GLN A 511 -34.60 -21.44 25.90
N GLU A 512 -34.20 -22.34 25.00
CA GLU A 512 -33.09 -22.09 24.08
C GLU A 512 -33.42 -21.00 23.04
N ALA A 513 -34.69 -20.87 22.64
CA ALA A 513 -35.14 -19.76 21.79
C ALA A 513 -34.97 -18.42 22.51
N MET A 514 -35.49 -18.29 23.73
CA MET A 514 -35.31 -17.09 24.56
C MET A 514 -33.84 -16.78 24.83
N ARG A 515 -33.03 -17.80 25.14
CA ARG A 515 -31.58 -17.64 25.32
C ARG A 515 -30.92 -17.06 24.07
N SER A 516 -31.26 -17.59 22.90
CA SER A 516 -30.70 -17.13 21.62
C SER A 516 -31.10 -15.69 21.32
N ILE A 517 -32.34 -15.30 21.60
CA ILE A 517 -32.81 -13.91 21.47
C ILE A 517 -32.05 -12.98 22.43
N ASN A 518 -31.95 -13.36 23.71
CA ASN A 518 -31.28 -12.55 24.72
C ASN A 518 -29.79 -12.37 24.42
N LEU A 519 -29.13 -13.38 23.84
CA LEU A 519 -27.74 -13.24 23.36
C LEU A 519 -27.61 -12.17 22.28
N VAL A 520 -28.59 -12.09 21.35
CA VAL A 520 -28.60 -11.04 20.33
C VAL A 520 -28.80 -9.66 20.96
N CYS A 521 -29.73 -9.51 21.92
CA CYS A 521 -29.90 -8.25 22.66
C CYS A 521 -28.63 -7.82 23.39
N LEU A 522 -27.94 -8.75 24.06
CA LEU A 522 -26.67 -8.47 24.75
C LEU A 522 -25.57 -8.05 23.77
N GLU A 523 -25.50 -8.68 22.61
CA GLU A 523 -24.51 -8.33 21.58
C GLU A 523 -24.82 -6.95 20.98
N ILE A 524 -26.11 -6.64 20.76
CA ILE A 524 -26.56 -5.31 20.33
C ILE A 524 -26.14 -4.24 21.36
N LEU A 525 -26.38 -4.48 22.65
CA LEU A 525 -25.96 -3.55 23.71
C LEU A 525 -24.45 -3.32 23.73
N ARG A 526 -23.65 -4.40 23.69
CA ARG A 526 -22.19 -4.32 23.65
C ARG A 526 -21.68 -3.57 22.42
N ASN A 527 -22.29 -3.78 21.26
CA ASN A 527 -21.86 -3.11 20.04
C ASN A 527 -22.34 -1.65 20.00
N MET A 528 -23.49 -1.33 20.59
CA MET A 528 -23.95 0.06 20.77
C MET A 528 -23.05 0.87 21.72
N GLU A 529 -22.48 0.24 22.75
CA GLU A 529 -21.45 0.88 23.59
C GLU A 529 -20.22 1.27 22.76
N LYS A 530 -19.81 0.42 21.81
CA LYS A 530 -18.72 0.72 20.86
C LYS A 530 -19.06 1.81 19.85
N VAL A 531 -20.32 1.88 19.39
CA VAL A 531 -20.81 2.90 18.44
C VAL A 531 -20.99 4.28 19.11
N GLY A 532 -21.28 4.32 20.41
CA GLY A 532 -21.64 5.54 21.14
C GLY A 532 -20.49 6.51 21.46
N GLU A 533 -19.24 6.08 21.35
CA GLU A 533 -18.08 6.88 21.79
C GLU A 533 -17.10 7.27 20.66
N GLY A 534 -17.45 6.97 19.40
CA GLY A 534 -16.61 7.30 18.25
C GLY A 534 -15.22 6.66 18.27
N SER A 535 -15.04 5.51 18.96
CA SER A 535 -13.74 4.85 19.09
C SER A 535 -13.85 3.38 19.47
N SER A 536 -12.86 2.61 19.05
CA SER A 536 -12.75 1.16 19.26
C SER A 536 -12.45 0.76 20.72
N SER A 537 -12.76 -0.50 21.02
CA SER A 537 -13.22 -0.99 22.32
C SER A 537 -12.13 -1.28 23.38
N THR A 538 -11.00 -0.58 23.35
CA THR A 538 -9.92 -0.82 24.34
C THR A 538 -9.29 0.45 24.93
N GLY A 539 -9.62 1.63 24.41
CA GLY A 539 -8.90 2.87 24.74
C GLY A 539 -7.56 3.03 24.00
N MET A 540 -7.04 1.95 23.39
CA MET A 540 -5.78 1.96 22.64
C MET A 540 -5.89 2.70 21.30
N ASP A 541 -7.07 2.69 20.69
CA ASP A 541 -7.33 3.30 19.40
C ASP A 541 -7.36 4.84 19.45
N LYS A 542 -7.94 5.42 20.52
CA LYS A 542 -7.85 6.87 20.80
C LYS A 542 -6.41 7.29 21.03
N PHE A 543 -5.66 6.48 21.77
CA PHE A 543 -4.25 6.71 22.06
C PHE A 543 -3.39 6.65 20.77
N LEU A 544 -3.63 5.67 19.90
CA LEU A 544 -2.96 5.53 18.60
C LEU A 544 -3.33 6.65 17.61
N ASP A 545 -4.61 7.01 17.51
CA ASP A 545 -5.07 8.14 16.71
C ASP A 545 -4.46 9.47 17.20
N GLY A 546 -4.41 9.66 18.51
CA GLY A 546 -3.72 10.80 19.13
C GLY A 546 -2.23 10.85 18.77
N LEU A 547 -1.51 9.74 18.91
CA LEU A 547 -0.09 9.64 18.52
C LEU A 547 0.11 9.92 17.02
N SER A 548 -0.81 9.45 16.18
CA SER A 548 -0.81 9.68 14.73
C SER A 548 -0.96 11.16 14.39
N LYS A 549 -1.93 11.84 15.00
CA LYS A 549 -2.12 13.30 14.84
C LYS A 549 -0.89 14.09 15.24
N ILE A 550 -0.22 13.70 16.33
CA ILE A 550 1.01 14.35 16.77
C ILE A 550 2.16 14.10 15.80
N SER A 551 2.31 12.86 15.31
CA SER A 551 3.31 12.50 14.29
C SER A 551 3.14 13.31 13.00
N LYS A 552 1.91 13.36 12.46
CA LYS A 552 1.57 14.19 11.29
C LYS A 552 1.88 15.68 11.53
N GLY A 553 1.52 16.19 12.72
CA GLY A 553 1.83 17.56 13.11
C GLY A 553 3.34 17.85 13.18
N GLN A 554 4.13 16.91 13.69
CA GLN A 554 5.60 17.00 13.72
C GLN A 554 6.22 17.01 12.32
N MET A 555 5.68 16.22 11.38
CA MET A 555 6.11 16.21 9.97
C MET A 555 5.79 17.52 9.26
N SER A 556 4.57 18.06 9.43
CA SER A 556 4.19 19.37 8.89
C SER A 556 5.09 20.49 9.41
N LEU A 557 5.45 20.41 10.70
CA LEU A 557 6.40 21.34 11.31
C LEU A 557 7.81 21.18 10.72
N ALA A 558 8.21 19.97 10.31
CA ALA A 558 9.48 19.71 9.63
C ALA A 558 9.54 20.35 8.26
N GLN A 559 8.50 20.14 7.46
CA GLN A 559 8.37 20.75 6.15
C GLN A 559 8.41 22.28 6.24
N SER A 560 7.75 22.86 7.26
CA SER A 560 7.77 24.30 7.52
C SER A 560 9.14 24.82 7.95
N LEU A 561 9.97 24.01 8.62
CA LEU A 561 11.31 24.39 9.05
C LEU A 561 12.36 24.25 7.93
N THR A 562 12.15 23.36 6.96
CA THR A 562 13.03 23.20 5.80
C THR A 562 13.22 24.51 5.03
N GLY A 563 12.17 25.34 4.93
CA GLY A 563 12.21 26.65 4.26
C GLY A 563 13.10 27.70 4.92
N PHE A 564 13.59 27.45 6.14
CA PHE A 564 14.49 28.36 6.86
C PHE A 564 15.98 27.98 6.73
N PHE A 565 16.30 26.85 6.10
CA PHE A 565 17.68 26.44 5.85
C PHE A 565 18.06 26.71 4.38
N PRO A 566 19.25 27.25 4.07
CA PRO A 566 20.42 27.47 4.94
C PRO A 566 20.55 28.95 5.37
N ILE A 567 19.54 29.57 6.00
CA ILE A 567 19.59 30.99 6.36
C ILE A 567 20.41 31.19 7.65
N PRO A 568 21.50 31.97 7.64
CA PRO A 568 22.24 32.28 8.87
C PRO A 568 21.40 33.14 9.83
N VAL A 569 21.32 32.70 11.09
CA VAL A 569 20.49 33.27 12.18
C VAL A 569 20.69 34.79 12.40
N SER A 570 21.85 35.32 12.03
CA SER A 570 22.18 36.76 12.17
C SER A 570 21.47 37.69 11.17
N GLY A 571 20.74 37.14 10.18
CA GLY A 571 20.02 37.90 9.14
C GLY A 571 18.49 37.79 9.17
N LEU A 572 17.89 37.17 10.20
CA LEU A 572 16.45 36.92 10.25
C LEU A 572 15.64 38.22 10.33
N SER A 573 14.73 38.43 9.37
CA SER A 573 13.79 39.55 9.36
C SER A 573 12.78 39.45 10.52
N SER A 574 12.13 40.56 10.89
CA SER A 574 11.08 40.54 11.93
C SER A 574 9.91 39.61 11.56
N GLU A 575 9.63 39.46 10.27
CA GLU A 575 8.57 38.58 9.75
C GLU A 575 8.96 37.10 9.87
N GLN A 576 10.20 36.75 9.55
CA GLN A 576 10.74 35.40 9.76
C GLN A 576 10.79 35.03 11.24
N LYS A 577 11.12 35.98 12.13
CA LYS A 577 11.07 35.76 13.59
C LYS A 577 9.65 35.52 14.09
N ALA A 578 8.66 36.22 13.55
CA ALA A 578 7.26 35.97 13.89
C ALA A 578 6.78 34.60 13.39
N GLN A 579 7.23 34.17 12.21
CA GLN A 579 6.93 32.84 11.67
C GLN A 579 7.57 31.72 12.53
N LEU A 580 8.81 31.89 12.98
CA LEU A 580 9.47 30.97 13.92
C LEU A 580 8.76 30.89 15.27
N GLN A 581 8.23 32.00 15.78
CA GLN A 581 7.40 31.98 17.00
C GLN A 581 6.09 31.22 16.79
N ARG A 582 5.46 31.33 15.62
CA ARG A 582 4.28 30.51 15.28
C ARG A 582 4.63 29.02 15.24
N LEU A 583 5.80 28.67 14.70
CA LEU A 583 6.28 27.28 14.71
C LEU A 583 6.61 26.79 16.12
N ALA A 584 7.21 27.62 16.98
CA ALA A 584 7.44 27.30 18.39
C ALA A 584 6.10 27.04 19.13
N ASN A 585 5.08 27.85 18.87
CA ASN A 585 3.75 27.67 19.45
C ASN A 585 3.07 26.39 18.91
N LYS A 586 3.24 26.06 17.62
CA LYS A 586 2.78 24.77 17.06
C LYS A 586 3.50 23.60 17.74
N GLN A 587 4.80 23.69 17.94
CA GLN A 587 5.59 22.66 18.65
C GLN A 587 5.11 22.46 20.09
N ARG A 588 4.84 23.55 20.82
CA ARG A 588 4.27 23.51 22.16
C ARG A 588 2.92 22.80 22.18
N ALA A 589 2.01 23.16 21.27
CA ALA A 589 0.70 22.52 21.17
C ALA A 589 0.79 21.02 20.91
N LEU A 590 1.75 20.59 20.07
CA LEU A 590 2.01 19.16 19.83
C LEU A 590 2.56 18.45 21.08
N ARG A 591 3.45 19.10 21.84
CA ARG A 591 3.98 18.57 23.10
C ARG A 591 2.86 18.41 24.14
N GLU A 592 2.01 19.41 24.29
CA GLU A 592 0.86 19.40 25.20
C GLU A 592 -0.16 18.33 24.81
N ALA A 593 -0.40 18.14 23.51
CA ALA A 593 -1.22 17.04 22.99
C ALA A 593 -0.62 15.69 23.38
N LEU A 594 0.71 15.49 23.23
CA LEU A 594 1.38 14.26 23.65
C LEU A 594 1.30 14.03 25.15
N GLU A 595 1.42 15.09 25.95
CA GLU A 595 1.25 15.03 27.41
C GLU A 595 -0.17 14.66 27.81
N SER A 596 -1.19 15.15 27.10
CA SER A 596 -2.59 14.81 27.35
C SER A 596 -2.91 13.34 27.08
N LEU A 597 -2.24 12.73 26.09
CA LEU A 597 -2.38 11.31 25.77
C LEU A 597 -1.75 10.38 26.82
N ARG A 598 -0.82 10.88 27.66
CA ARG A 598 -0.24 10.11 28.76
C ARG A 598 -1.29 9.70 29.81
N GLY A 599 -2.41 10.42 29.87
CA GLY A 599 -3.52 10.11 30.78
C GLY A 599 -4.51 9.07 30.24
N GLU A 600 -4.37 8.63 28.99
CA GLU A 600 -5.32 7.71 28.35
C GLU A 600 -5.05 6.23 28.69
N ALA A 601 -6.12 5.44 28.72
CA ALA A 601 -6.08 4.00 28.96
C ALA A 601 -5.36 3.29 27.78
N GLY A 602 -4.07 2.98 27.96
CA GLY A 602 -3.20 2.39 26.94
C GLY A 602 -1.76 2.90 27.01
N ALA A 603 -1.58 4.15 27.47
CA ALA A 603 -0.30 4.83 27.57
C ALA A 603 0.64 4.25 28.66
N ASN A 604 0.09 3.60 29.69
CA ASN A 604 0.84 3.10 30.86
C ASN A 604 1.99 2.14 30.52
N LYS A 605 1.88 1.38 29.41
CA LYS A 605 2.95 0.47 28.96
C LYS A 605 4.09 1.17 28.21
N TYR A 606 3.87 2.41 27.76
CA TYR A 606 4.77 3.16 26.87
C TYR A 606 5.28 4.47 27.50
N GLN A 607 5.10 4.64 28.80
CA GLN A 607 5.32 5.91 29.51
C GLN A 607 6.76 6.42 29.41
N GLU A 608 7.75 5.52 29.53
CA GLU A 608 9.18 5.87 29.39
C GLU A 608 9.52 6.33 27.95
N LEU A 609 8.90 5.72 26.93
CA LEU A 609 9.08 6.11 25.54
C LEU A 609 8.45 7.50 25.28
N LEU A 610 7.26 7.75 25.81
CA LEU A 610 6.58 9.04 25.70
C LEU A 610 7.34 10.15 26.42
N ASP A 611 7.85 9.92 27.63
CA ASP A 611 8.63 10.90 28.39
C ASP A 611 9.89 11.34 27.63
N ASN A 612 10.54 10.38 26.96
CA ASN A 612 11.69 10.63 26.11
C ASN A 612 11.33 11.47 24.88
N ILE A 613 10.15 11.29 24.28
CA ILE A 613 9.70 12.08 23.13
C ILE A 613 9.30 13.49 23.59
N THR A 614 8.53 13.61 24.66
CA THR A 614 8.11 14.90 25.24
C THR A 614 9.30 15.78 25.62
N SER A 615 10.36 15.19 26.21
CA SER A 615 11.58 15.94 26.55
C SER A 615 12.32 16.47 25.31
N GLU A 616 12.35 15.69 24.22
CA GLU A 616 12.95 16.15 22.97
C GLU A 616 12.11 17.27 22.33
N MET A 617 10.77 17.17 22.41
CA MET A 617 9.86 18.21 21.93
C MET A 617 10.01 19.53 22.68
N GLU A 618 10.22 19.48 24.00
CA GLU A 618 10.46 20.66 24.84
C GLU A 618 11.78 21.35 24.48
N LYS A 619 12.85 20.59 24.26
CA LYS A 619 14.15 21.14 23.85
C LYS A 619 14.08 21.77 22.46
N MET A 620 13.32 21.16 21.54
CA MET A 620 13.05 21.74 20.22
C MET A 620 12.24 23.04 20.33
N GLU A 621 11.21 23.08 21.17
CA GLU A 621 10.42 24.28 21.47
C GLU A 621 11.31 25.43 21.97
N GLN A 622 12.19 25.15 22.94
CA GLN A 622 13.13 26.15 23.48
C GLN A 622 14.11 26.67 22.42
N ALA A 623 14.63 25.81 21.56
CA ALA A 623 15.53 26.20 20.48
C ALA A 623 14.83 27.10 19.45
N LEU A 624 13.55 26.83 19.11
CA LEU A 624 12.75 27.69 18.24
C LEU A 624 12.49 29.07 18.86
N TYR A 625 12.19 29.16 20.17
CA TYR A 625 12.05 30.45 20.86
C TYR A 625 13.35 31.25 20.93
N GLN A 626 14.49 30.56 21.00
CA GLN A 626 15.82 31.16 21.00
C GLN A 626 16.33 31.48 19.59
N TYR A 627 15.54 31.21 18.54
CA TYR A 627 15.91 31.34 17.14
C TYR A 627 17.18 30.56 16.77
N LYS A 628 17.45 29.45 17.46
CA LYS A 628 18.57 28.56 17.17
C LYS A 628 18.17 27.57 16.10
N LEU A 629 18.50 27.91 14.85
CA LEU A 629 18.29 27.09 13.67
C LEU A 629 19.61 26.42 13.26
N ASP A 630 20.04 25.45 14.06
CA ASP A 630 21.25 24.68 13.81
C ASP A 630 20.92 23.25 13.31
N ARG A 631 21.96 22.52 12.89
CA ARG A 631 21.82 21.11 12.47
C ARG A 631 21.25 20.24 13.59
N GLU A 632 21.54 20.59 14.84
CA GLU A 632 21.03 19.89 16.02
C GLU A 632 19.50 19.97 16.13
N LEU A 633 18.89 21.12 15.82
CA LEU A 633 17.44 21.27 15.75
C LEU A 633 16.79 20.31 14.75
N ILE A 634 17.36 20.19 13.54
CA ILE A 634 16.86 19.27 12.49
C ILE A 634 17.00 17.81 12.92
N GLU A 635 18.15 17.44 13.48
CA GLU A 635 18.40 16.07 13.96
C GLU A 635 17.46 15.70 15.10
N ARG A 636 17.21 16.64 16.02
CA ARG A 636 16.25 16.48 17.12
C ARG A 636 14.82 16.29 16.59
N GLN A 637 14.43 17.07 15.59
CA GLN A 637 13.14 16.90 14.93
C GLN A 637 12.99 15.53 14.26
N LYS A 638 13.98 15.08 13.49
CA LYS A 638 13.98 13.75 12.86
C LYS A 638 13.86 12.65 13.91
N LYS A 639 14.56 12.80 15.04
CA LYS A 639 14.52 11.87 16.17
C LYS A 639 13.15 11.81 16.85
N ILE A 640 12.47 12.95 17.00
CA ILE A 640 11.09 13.00 17.52
C ILE A 640 10.14 12.21 16.61
N ILE A 641 10.20 12.47 15.30
CA ILE A 641 9.37 11.77 14.30
C ILE A 641 9.66 10.26 14.31
N SER A 642 10.93 9.87 14.22
CA SER A 642 11.33 8.45 14.26
C SER A 642 10.83 7.74 15.51
N ARG A 643 10.96 8.34 16.69
CA ARG A 643 10.50 7.73 17.94
C ARG A 643 8.98 7.63 18.05
N LEU A 644 8.24 8.62 17.53
CA LEU A 644 6.77 8.55 17.43
C LEU A 644 6.33 7.40 16.51
N LEU A 645 7.02 7.24 15.37
CA LEU A 645 6.75 6.14 14.43
C LEU A 645 7.13 4.77 15.00
N ASP A 646 8.26 4.66 15.70
CA ASP A 646 8.68 3.43 16.38
C ASP A 646 7.71 3.02 17.48
N ALA A 647 7.18 3.99 18.24
CA ALA A 647 6.15 3.76 19.25
C ALA A 647 4.90 3.12 18.62
N GLN A 648 4.40 3.70 17.53
CA GLN A 648 3.25 3.17 16.78
C GLN A 648 3.51 1.76 16.23
N LYS A 649 4.70 1.52 15.67
CA LYS A 649 5.10 0.22 15.12
C LYS A 649 5.18 -0.87 16.20
N SER A 650 5.72 -0.53 17.37
CA SER A 650 5.85 -1.45 18.50
C SER A 650 4.47 -1.86 19.06
N ILE A 651 3.57 -0.89 19.19
CA ILE A 651 2.18 -1.13 19.64
C ILE A 651 1.47 -2.07 18.66
N ARG A 652 1.51 -1.77 17.36
CA ARG A 652 0.82 -2.53 16.32
C ARG A 652 1.30 -3.98 16.21
N LYS A 653 2.59 -4.25 16.45
CA LYS A 653 3.16 -5.61 16.37
C LYS A 653 2.71 -6.54 17.50
N GLU A 654 2.28 -6.02 18.64
CA GLU A 654 1.80 -6.84 19.77
C GLU A 654 0.37 -7.38 19.57
N ASP A 655 -0.48 -6.68 18.81
CA ASP A 655 -1.89 -7.07 18.58
C ASP A 655 -2.08 -8.22 17.58
N TYR A 656 -1.02 -8.67 16.89
CA TYR A 656 -1.07 -9.78 15.95
C TYR A 656 -0.64 -11.10 16.60
N GLU A 657 -1.59 -12.01 16.86
CA GLU A 657 -1.27 -13.41 17.21
C GLU A 657 -0.46 -14.09 16.07
N LYS A 658 0.70 -14.68 16.39
CA LYS A 658 1.50 -15.47 15.44
C LYS A 658 0.80 -16.78 15.10
N ARG A 659 -0.13 -16.78 14.13
CA ARG A 659 -0.63 -18.02 13.51
C ARG A 659 0.32 -18.45 12.39
N ARG A 660 0.89 -19.65 12.52
CA ARG A 660 1.74 -20.28 11.50
C ARG A 660 0.90 -20.61 10.25
N LYS A 661 0.98 -19.79 9.19
CA LYS A 661 0.45 -20.12 7.86
C LYS A 661 1.61 -20.60 6.97
N SER A 662 1.46 -21.77 6.36
CA SER A 662 2.40 -22.30 5.36
C SER A 662 2.06 -21.71 3.99
N LYS A 663 3.05 -21.16 3.27
CA LYS A 663 2.91 -20.69 1.89
C LYS A 663 3.68 -21.66 0.98
N PRO A 664 3.07 -22.28 -0.05
CA PRO A 664 3.81 -22.94 -1.12
C PRO A 664 4.64 -21.90 -1.91
N GLY A 665 5.76 -22.33 -2.51
CA GLY A 665 6.60 -21.47 -3.34
C GLY A 665 5.84 -20.96 -4.58
N LYS A 666 6.02 -19.68 -4.91
CA LYS A 666 5.46 -19.07 -6.13
C LYS A 666 6.42 -19.31 -7.31
N ASP A 667 5.88 -19.79 -8.43
CA ASP A 667 6.55 -19.70 -9.72
C ASP A 667 6.39 -18.27 -10.27
N PHE A 668 7.51 -17.60 -10.53
CA PHE A 668 7.53 -16.28 -11.14
C PHE A 668 7.35 -16.41 -12.66
N LEU A 669 6.10 -16.39 -13.13
CA LEU A 669 5.78 -16.35 -14.56
C LEU A 669 4.94 -15.11 -14.89
N THR A 670 5.56 -13.94 -14.87
CA THR A 670 5.09 -12.80 -15.67
C THR A 670 6.27 -11.85 -15.93
N ARG A 671 6.94 -12.03 -17.07
CA ARG A 671 7.80 -10.99 -17.64
C ARG A 671 6.88 -9.98 -18.32
N GLU A 672 6.79 -8.78 -17.78
CA GLU A 672 6.26 -7.65 -18.54
C GLU A 672 7.14 -7.44 -19.79
N ARG A 673 6.50 -7.10 -20.91
CA ARG A 673 7.19 -6.91 -22.19
C ARG A 673 8.08 -5.66 -22.08
N PRO A 674 9.36 -5.72 -22.48
CA PRO A 674 10.23 -4.54 -22.47
C PRO A 674 9.63 -3.40 -23.30
N LYS A 675 9.70 -2.18 -22.77
CA LYS A 675 9.48 -0.95 -23.57
C LYS A 675 10.57 -0.81 -24.65
N THR A 676 10.28 0.03 -25.64
CA THR A 676 11.10 0.26 -26.83
C THR A 676 12.56 0.60 -26.52
N LEU A 677 13.46 0.02 -27.31
CA LEU A 677 14.92 0.16 -27.18
C LEU A 677 15.36 1.65 -27.22
N PRO A 678 16.27 2.07 -26.32
CA PRO A 678 16.95 3.37 -26.40
C PRO A 678 17.83 3.48 -27.67
N GLU A 679 18.02 4.70 -28.19
CA GLU A 679 18.74 4.97 -29.45
C GLU A 679 20.27 4.69 -29.42
N ASP A 680 20.86 4.47 -28.24
CA ASP A 680 22.33 4.49 -28.03
C ASP A 680 22.96 3.10 -27.83
N LEU A 681 22.37 2.05 -28.40
CA LEU A 681 22.75 0.64 -28.14
C LEU A 681 24.02 0.14 -28.86
N GLY A 682 24.71 0.98 -29.64
CA GLY A 682 25.77 0.53 -30.54
C GLY A 682 27.15 0.33 -29.89
N GLU A 683 27.55 1.20 -28.97
CA GLU A 683 28.95 1.28 -28.52
C GLU A 683 29.31 0.17 -27.52
N ASP A 684 28.45 -0.07 -26.51
CA ASP A 684 28.65 -1.11 -25.51
C ASP A 684 28.56 -2.52 -26.13
N GLN A 685 27.66 -2.74 -27.10
CA GLN A 685 27.56 -4.01 -27.83
C GLN A 685 28.79 -4.27 -28.71
N LEU A 686 29.31 -3.23 -29.37
CA LEU A 686 30.52 -3.33 -30.17
C LEU A 686 31.75 -3.61 -29.29
N ARG A 687 31.85 -2.97 -28.12
CA ARG A 687 32.90 -3.25 -27.12
C ARG A 687 32.76 -4.66 -26.52
N GLU A 688 31.55 -5.15 -26.25
CA GLU A 688 31.30 -6.52 -25.80
C GLU A 688 31.68 -7.54 -26.90
N LEU A 689 31.39 -7.24 -28.18
CA LEU A 689 31.82 -8.05 -29.33
C LEU A 689 33.35 -8.04 -29.52
N ILE A 690 34.01 -6.89 -29.31
CA ILE A 690 35.48 -6.79 -29.28
C ILE A 690 36.03 -7.69 -28.18
N GLN A 691 35.60 -7.49 -26.93
CA GLN A 691 36.06 -8.31 -25.80
C GLN A 691 35.80 -9.80 -26.02
N LYS A 692 34.67 -10.17 -26.64
CA LYS A 692 34.35 -11.57 -26.96
C LYS A 692 35.26 -12.13 -28.06
N ALA A 693 35.52 -11.36 -29.12
CA ALA A 693 36.46 -11.75 -30.18
C ALA A 693 37.89 -11.89 -29.64
N LEU A 694 38.27 -11.11 -28.64
CA LEU A 694 39.58 -11.20 -27.97
C LEU A 694 39.71 -12.40 -27.01
N ARG A 695 38.60 -13.03 -26.62
CA ARG A 695 38.59 -14.24 -25.78
C ARG A 695 38.78 -15.52 -26.57
N GLU A 696 38.52 -15.50 -27.86
CA GLU A 696 38.70 -16.67 -28.73
C GLU A 696 40.18 -16.81 -29.10
N SER A 697 40.72 -18.04 -29.08
CA SER A 697 42.14 -18.28 -29.29
C SER A 697 42.48 -18.17 -30.78
N TYR A 698 42.85 -16.96 -31.21
CA TYR A 698 43.36 -16.67 -32.54
C TYR A 698 44.89 -16.65 -32.55
N PRO A 699 45.56 -16.96 -33.68
CA PRO A 699 46.97 -16.59 -33.86
C PRO A 699 47.13 -15.06 -33.71
N GLU A 700 48.20 -14.60 -33.05
CA GLU A 700 48.45 -13.18 -32.73
C GLU A 700 48.27 -12.23 -33.94
N GLU A 701 48.62 -12.71 -35.13
CA GLU A 701 48.49 -12.00 -36.40
C GLU A 701 47.03 -11.65 -36.76
N TYR A 702 46.06 -12.48 -36.40
CA TYR A 702 44.63 -12.27 -36.72
C TYR A 702 43.90 -11.44 -35.65
N GLU A 703 44.31 -11.56 -34.39
CA GLU A 703 43.77 -10.74 -33.29
C GLU A 703 43.95 -9.24 -33.58
N LEU A 704 45.07 -8.90 -34.23
CA LEU A 704 45.40 -7.55 -34.65
C LEU A 704 44.42 -6.98 -35.70
N TYR A 705 44.11 -7.74 -36.75
CA TYR A 705 43.15 -7.32 -37.79
C TYR A 705 41.73 -7.19 -37.24
N ILE A 706 41.36 -8.06 -36.31
CA ILE A 706 40.07 -8.01 -35.62
C ILE A 706 39.98 -6.72 -34.77
N ARG A 707 41.02 -6.38 -34.00
CA ARG A 707 41.08 -5.14 -33.19
C ARG A 707 41.04 -3.88 -34.06
N GLU A 708 41.84 -3.80 -35.13
CA GLU A 708 41.84 -2.63 -36.03
C GLU A 708 40.49 -2.45 -36.76
N TYR A 709 39.89 -3.55 -37.24
CA TYR A 709 38.57 -3.52 -37.88
C TYR A 709 37.51 -2.93 -36.94
N PHE A 710 37.44 -3.44 -35.71
CA PHE A 710 36.45 -2.96 -34.75
C PHE A 710 36.76 -1.56 -34.19
N LYS A 711 38.04 -1.17 -34.10
CA LYS A 711 38.45 0.20 -33.76
C LYS A 711 38.04 1.20 -34.85
N SER A 712 38.24 0.86 -36.13
CA SER A 712 37.78 1.71 -37.24
C SER A 712 36.25 1.89 -37.25
N LEU A 713 35.51 0.84 -36.85
CA LEU A 713 34.05 0.89 -36.66
C LEU A 713 33.60 1.77 -35.49
N LEU A 714 34.43 1.93 -34.45
CA LEU A 714 34.20 2.85 -33.33
C LEU A 714 34.54 4.31 -33.69
N GLU A 715 35.48 4.53 -34.61
CA GLU A 715 35.94 5.87 -35.03
C GLU A 715 35.13 6.46 -36.22
N GLU A 716 34.41 5.64 -36.99
CA GLU A 716 33.59 6.05 -38.15
C GLU A 716 32.14 6.52 -37.82
N ARG A 717 31.77 6.63 -36.54
CA ARG A 717 30.46 7.12 -36.08
C ARG A 717 30.60 8.35 -35.21
#